data_AF-A0A540VLG9-F1
#
_entry.id   AF-A0A540VLG9-F1
#
_cell.length_a   1.000
_cell.length_b   1.000
_cell.length_c   1.000
_cell.angle_alpha   90.00
_cell.angle_beta   90.00
_cell.angle_gamma   90.00
#
_symmetry.space_group_name_H-M   'P 1'
#
loop_
_entity.id
_entity.type
_entity.pdbx_description
1 polymer ?
#
loop_
_entity_poly.entity_id
_entity_poly.type
_entity_poly.pdbx_seq_one_letter_code
_entity_poly.pdbx_strand_id
1 'polypeptide(L)'
;MLRNLPFVGSYPILQGFGDNPEAYQAIRCGGQPLRGHNGIDYATPPGTPIQAVYEGAVLEAREDPGGFGRFVLLGHRWGQSLYAHLAEIQVQKGQQVQAGQPLGRSGASGNASAPHLHFGMRILPFSIQDGWCGFSDPLPYLQRLTQPRGAIIGPHIIGGIPPHLETLRRWQPRLVLVLDPNPDEVRALRRACPDTVIVGRVFVPDAEVDQRIRNDPEAAARWAHERILARMTPDVDYWQLANEVLQTADGLPLLNRFELARMALAEEAGYRCAILGFSVGNPDLPENDRMAHWRLVYPALERAEASGHVVAVHQYGMPDLWGPNHLYDWYIHRLEHQVLRRLPFKKLQFAVTEFGIDGMIQGQTGGWQTFTDADGYVEQLLRAGRYLERFSGRVLGYAVFTLGHFHPWGTYDIAGEAATLLAERSQRGTWSQISIDSVDIVPGETDTTTDPGGTATAPPSPGPGPGEGGGTEPEPDGEEPAEEPGEEPGGGTEEEPGGGQEPSPPPVERRLSESFDAYHMRIWSLEERPDQQEPLGPGDIVYLVKDVFTTVNGSWEVSGQPGSVPQWARDAYLRPEFLEAGADHHLFAAVIGLDGQLVKNHEILFWSDGFERLGDPSYNGYIRERTKESSGWANLFMSSSSSFSPERGESGPWCWAPAGAAEVICGGGLPLNHHVSTFVVWQAVRWEDLEAGLGEGGAEEGEQPGGEEPGGEQPGGEQPGGGEPGGEEPGGEEPGGQEPDGGTPAPGGFPITRRLSPWVEHYNLRIQSLDARPDHPQGDIVYLVKDIFTTRDGSWEPSDQPGSVPQWARDDYLKPFGAPDYFDDAGGDHHLFAAVIGLDGQLMRGKEIVYWSDGFDKLGDPTYNGYIYRQTKEQSGWANIITGPGSSYVPERGESGPWCWAPTGAAEVVCGGGMPSKHHISMFVVWQAVRREDLGGQPAGGEDRDHSIFLPFVSASPAPLRAGDVGTTPEAAAAAMLNVVRSAAWSRLGIEFDPNSALATYARQNGLGMPVTQEFRVGDFRVQGFQGGIVFAPAVEGEGMVQGVRHIPW
;
A
#
# COMPACT_ATOMS: atom_id res chain seq x y z
N MET A 1 -12.61 7.86 8.40
CA MET A 1 -13.03 9.14 7.79
C MET A 1 -12.68 10.31 8.70
N LEU A 2 -13.40 10.55 9.81
CA LEU A 2 -13.01 11.57 10.80
C LEU A 2 -11.85 11.09 11.70
N ARG A 3 -11.08 12.03 12.27
CA ARG A 3 -10.09 11.77 13.34
C ARG A 3 -10.44 12.47 14.66
N ASN A 4 -10.99 13.68 14.60
CA ASN A 4 -11.32 14.50 15.79
C ASN A 4 -12.77 15.01 15.74
N LEU A 5 -13.32 15.38 16.90
CA LEU A 5 -14.51 16.23 17.01
C LEU A 5 -14.19 17.65 16.51
N PRO A 6 -15.20 18.42 16.04
CA PRO A 6 -14.99 19.80 15.58
C PRO A 6 -14.75 20.82 16.71
N PHE A 7 -14.69 20.38 17.97
CA PHE A 7 -14.42 21.16 19.17
C PHE A 7 -13.73 20.29 20.24
N VAL A 8 -13.23 20.92 21.30
CA VAL A 8 -12.76 20.25 22.53
C VAL A 8 -13.86 20.34 23.60
N GLY A 9 -14.19 19.21 24.24
CA GLY A 9 -15.22 19.10 25.27
C GLY A 9 -16.49 18.39 24.78
N SER A 10 -17.60 18.57 25.50
CA SER A 10 -18.89 17.97 25.19
C SER A 10 -20.00 19.02 25.24
N TYR A 11 -20.77 19.12 24.17
CA TYR A 11 -21.89 20.06 24.02
C TYR A 11 -23.13 19.31 23.52
N PRO A 12 -24.35 19.64 24.00
CA PRO A 12 -25.56 19.02 23.50
C PRO A 12 -25.86 19.47 22.07
N ILE A 13 -26.51 18.59 21.31
CA ILE A 13 -27.09 18.92 20.01
C ILE A 13 -28.36 19.75 20.25
N LEU A 14 -28.49 20.87 19.53
CA LEU A 14 -29.69 21.70 19.48
C LEU A 14 -30.63 21.27 18.35
N GLN A 15 -30.05 20.84 17.22
CA GLN A 15 -30.76 20.49 16.00
C GLN A 15 -29.94 19.46 15.22
N GLY A 16 -30.56 18.35 14.83
CA GLY A 16 -29.94 17.27 14.05
C GLY A 16 -30.05 17.50 12.54
N PHE A 17 -29.55 16.55 11.76
CA PHE A 17 -29.72 16.53 10.31
C PHE A 17 -31.17 16.17 9.95
N GLY A 18 -31.75 16.85 8.96
CA GLY A 18 -33.14 16.67 8.53
C GLY A 18 -34.19 17.45 9.32
N ASP A 19 -33.84 18.03 10.47
CA ASP A 19 -34.79 18.76 11.33
C ASP A 19 -35.42 19.99 10.66
N ASN A 20 -36.57 20.41 11.21
CA ASN A 20 -37.32 21.62 10.84
C ASN A 20 -37.60 21.79 9.33
N PRO A 21 -38.08 20.74 8.61
CA PRO A 21 -38.20 20.71 7.15
C PRO A 21 -38.98 21.90 6.55
N GLU A 22 -40.05 22.34 7.21
CA GLU A 22 -40.88 23.47 6.76
C GLU A 22 -40.12 24.82 6.74
N ALA A 23 -39.14 25.01 7.63
CA ALA A 23 -38.32 26.22 7.67
C ALA A 23 -37.26 26.23 6.56
N TYR A 24 -36.62 25.08 6.31
CA TYR A 24 -35.58 24.94 5.28
C TYR A 24 -36.15 24.88 3.85
N GLN A 25 -37.44 24.54 3.67
CA GLN A 25 -38.14 24.59 2.38
C GLN A 25 -38.16 25.99 1.71
N ALA A 26 -37.86 27.07 2.43
CA ALA A 26 -37.68 28.40 1.84
C ALA A 26 -36.30 28.58 1.16
N ILE A 27 -35.29 27.84 1.61
CA ILE A 27 -33.90 27.92 1.12
C ILE A 27 -33.75 27.10 -0.18
N ARG A 28 -32.86 27.51 -1.08
CA ARG A 28 -32.58 26.80 -2.35
C ARG A 28 -31.11 26.45 -2.48
N CYS A 29 -30.80 25.22 -2.87
CA CYS A 29 -29.47 24.81 -3.34
C CYS A 29 -29.62 23.87 -4.56
N GLY A 30 -28.75 24.00 -5.55
CA GLY A 30 -28.87 23.23 -6.81
C GLY A 30 -30.19 23.46 -7.57
N GLY A 31 -30.89 24.57 -7.30
CA GLY A 31 -32.25 24.84 -7.78
C GLY A 31 -33.37 24.20 -6.94
N GLN A 32 -33.06 23.22 -6.08
CA GLN A 32 -34.03 22.48 -5.27
C GLN A 32 -34.27 23.13 -3.90
N PRO A 33 -35.47 22.98 -3.29
CA PRO A 33 -35.67 23.29 -1.87
C PRO A 33 -34.81 22.38 -0.99
N LEU A 34 -34.31 22.89 0.13
CA LEU A 34 -33.74 22.02 1.16
C LEU A 34 -34.86 21.19 1.81
N ARG A 35 -34.60 19.89 1.98
CA ARG A 35 -35.53 18.93 2.59
C ARG A 35 -35.61 19.05 4.12
N GLY A 36 -34.66 19.76 4.72
CA GLY A 36 -34.50 19.96 6.15
C GLY A 36 -33.12 20.52 6.46
N HIS A 37 -32.75 20.52 7.73
CA HIS A 37 -31.45 20.98 8.17
C HIS A 37 -30.30 20.13 7.58
N ASN A 38 -29.29 20.78 7.00
CA ASN A 38 -28.21 20.14 6.23
C ASN A 38 -26.92 19.87 7.06
N GLY A 39 -27.03 19.81 8.39
CA GLY A 39 -25.90 19.61 9.30
C GLY A 39 -26.37 19.31 10.72
N ILE A 40 -25.53 19.58 11.73
CA ILE A 40 -25.84 19.42 13.15
C ILE A 40 -25.40 20.67 13.91
N ASP A 41 -26.28 21.19 14.75
CA ASP A 41 -26.03 22.37 15.57
C ASP A 41 -25.67 21.96 17.00
N TYR A 42 -24.50 22.38 17.49
CA TYR A 42 -24.01 22.11 18.84
C TYR A 42 -24.04 23.36 19.71
N ALA A 43 -24.56 23.25 20.94
CA ALA A 43 -24.67 24.36 21.90
C ALA A 43 -23.31 24.79 22.51
N THR A 44 -22.40 25.27 21.68
CA THR A 44 -21.09 25.78 22.09
C THR A 44 -21.22 27.22 22.62
N PRO A 45 -20.76 27.52 23.85
CA PRO A 45 -20.64 28.90 24.33
C PRO A 45 -19.85 29.80 23.36
N PRO A 46 -20.08 31.12 23.32
CA PRO A 46 -19.29 32.04 22.48
C PRO A 46 -17.79 31.90 22.75
N GLY A 47 -16.99 31.85 21.69
CA GLY A 47 -15.53 31.79 21.81
C GLY A 47 -14.93 30.39 21.98
N THR A 48 -15.74 29.33 22.06
CA THR A 48 -15.25 27.93 22.08
C THR A 48 -14.37 27.66 20.86
N PRO A 49 -13.14 27.13 21.04
CA PRO A 49 -12.27 26.77 19.92
C PRO A 49 -12.90 25.72 19.01
N ILE A 50 -12.96 26.02 17.71
CA ILE A 50 -13.44 25.13 16.66
C ILE A 50 -12.23 24.64 15.86
N GLN A 51 -12.17 23.34 15.58
CA GLN A 51 -10.99 22.66 15.06
C GLN A 51 -11.32 21.69 13.91
N ALA A 52 -10.35 21.38 13.06
CA ALA A 52 -10.55 20.50 11.92
C ALA A 52 -10.79 19.04 12.33
N VAL A 53 -11.87 18.42 11.84
CA VAL A 53 -12.17 16.99 12.10
C VAL A 53 -11.21 16.03 11.40
N TYR A 54 -10.55 16.47 10.34
CA TYR A 54 -9.59 15.73 9.52
C TYR A 54 -8.61 16.70 8.82
N GLU A 55 -7.49 16.18 8.31
CA GLU A 55 -6.52 16.95 7.52
C GLU A 55 -7.12 17.40 6.17
N GLY A 56 -6.76 18.59 5.67
CA GLY A 56 -7.30 19.08 4.40
C GLY A 56 -6.93 20.52 4.05
N ALA A 57 -7.45 20.99 2.92
CA ALA A 57 -7.24 22.35 2.44
C ALA A 57 -8.48 23.24 2.72
N VAL A 58 -8.27 24.48 3.14
CA VAL A 58 -9.33 25.47 3.30
C VAL A 58 -9.84 25.92 1.92
N LEU A 59 -10.97 25.37 1.48
CA LEU A 59 -11.62 25.75 0.22
C LEU A 59 -12.25 27.13 0.31
N GLU A 60 -12.84 27.45 1.47
CA GLU A 60 -13.40 28.77 1.78
C GLU A 60 -13.19 29.13 3.25
N ALA A 61 -12.98 30.41 3.51
CA ALA A 61 -12.94 31.04 4.82
C ALA A 61 -13.47 32.48 4.64
N ARG A 62 -14.77 32.69 4.88
CA ARG A 62 -15.46 33.95 4.55
C ARG A 62 -16.72 34.19 5.39
N GLU A 63 -17.38 35.32 5.16
CA GLU A 63 -18.65 35.69 5.77
C GLU A 63 -19.80 35.65 4.75
N ASP A 64 -20.88 35.01 5.13
CA ASP A 64 -22.20 34.97 4.50
C ASP A 64 -23.24 35.49 5.52
N PRO A 65 -23.56 36.79 5.51
CA PRO A 65 -24.50 37.37 6.47
C PRO A 65 -25.94 36.85 6.37
N GLY A 66 -26.32 36.19 5.27
CA GLY A 66 -27.68 35.69 5.02
C GLY A 66 -27.90 34.24 5.42
N GLY A 67 -26.85 33.42 5.40
CA GLY A 67 -26.87 32.01 5.76
C GLY A 67 -25.87 31.68 6.87
N PHE A 68 -24.74 31.06 6.52
CA PHE A 68 -23.82 30.41 7.45
C PHE A 68 -22.99 31.37 8.33
N GLY A 69 -23.15 32.68 8.20
CA GLY A 69 -22.36 33.66 8.94
C GLY A 69 -20.89 33.59 8.53
N ARG A 70 -19.99 33.74 9.50
CA ARG A 70 -18.57 33.43 9.30
C ARG A 70 -18.38 31.92 9.34
N PHE A 71 -17.85 31.37 8.26
CA PHE A 71 -17.66 29.94 8.13
C PHE A 71 -16.31 29.56 7.49
N VAL A 72 -15.91 28.33 7.75
CA VAL A 72 -14.79 27.64 7.09
C VAL A 72 -15.35 26.41 6.38
N LEU A 73 -14.96 26.20 5.13
CA LEU A 73 -15.20 24.98 4.35
C LEU A 73 -13.86 24.32 4.07
N LEU A 74 -13.64 23.12 4.59
CA LEU A 74 -12.46 22.30 4.31
C LEU A 74 -12.76 21.28 3.21
N GLY A 75 -11.76 21.00 2.39
CA GLY A 75 -11.72 19.91 1.41
C GLY A 75 -10.74 18.83 1.86
N HIS A 76 -11.19 17.58 1.81
CA HIS A 76 -10.49 16.38 2.26
C HIS A 76 -10.49 15.33 1.12
N ARG A 77 -9.63 14.31 1.21
CA ARG A 77 -9.64 13.18 0.26
C ARG A 77 -10.99 12.45 0.17
N TRP A 78 -11.82 12.54 1.21
CA TRP A 78 -13.16 11.93 1.28
C TRP A 78 -14.33 12.87 0.97
N GLY A 79 -14.11 14.18 0.77
CA GLY A 79 -15.17 15.16 0.57
C GLY A 79 -14.92 16.50 1.26
N GLN A 80 -15.92 17.02 1.99
CA GLN A 80 -15.87 18.36 2.59
C GLN A 80 -16.41 18.40 4.02
N SER A 81 -15.92 19.31 4.84
CA SER A 81 -16.54 19.67 6.13
C SER A 81 -16.74 21.18 6.28
N LEU A 82 -17.89 21.57 6.83
CA LEU A 82 -18.34 22.94 7.03
C LEU A 82 -18.41 23.26 8.53
N TYR A 83 -17.91 24.44 8.93
CA TYR A 83 -17.92 24.96 10.29
C TYR A 83 -18.45 26.39 10.26
N ALA A 84 -19.65 26.64 10.78
CA ALA A 84 -20.41 27.87 10.54
C ALA A 84 -20.84 28.61 11.83
N HIS A 85 -21.41 29.80 11.64
CA HIS A 85 -21.85 30.78 12.65
C HIS A 85 -20.74 31.33 13.56
N LEU A 86 -19.48 31.24 13.13
CA LEU A 86 -18.29 31.54 13.93
C LEU A 86 -18.23 33.00 14.43
N ALA A 87 -17.67 33.20 15.62
CA ALA A 87 -17.32 34.51 16.18
C ALA A 87 -15.96 35.02 15.69
N GLU A 88 -15.10 34.12 15.21
CA GLU A 88 -13.73 34.38 14.75
C GLU A 88 -13.34 33.31 13.71
N ILE A 89 -12.64 33.69 12.64
CA ILE A 89 -11.98 32.76 11.71
C ILE A 89 -10.47 32.94 11.89
N GLN A 90 -9.73 31.85 12.04
CA GLN A 90 -8.29 31.82 12.31
C GLN A 90 -7.47 31.20 11.16
N VAL A 91 -8.13 30.87 10.04
CA VAL A 91 -7.52 30.29 8.84
C VAL A 91 -7.94 31.04 7.57
N GLN A 92 -7.16 30.92 6.50
CA GLN A 92 -7.40 31.59 5.22
C GLN A 92 -7.56 30.60 4.05
N LYS A 93 -8.26 31.01 2.99
CA LYS A 93 -8.43 30.17 1.78
C LYS A 93 -7.09 29.74 1.20
N GLY A 94 -6.98 28.46 0.84
CA GLY A 94 -5.75 27.82 0.34
C GLY A 94 -4.81 27.30 1.43
N GLN A 95 -5.05 27.61 2.71
CA GLN A 95 -4.26 27.07 3.82
C GLN A 95 -4.49 25.57 3.98
N GLN A 96 -3.40 24.80 4.16
CA GLN A 96 -3.48 23.41 4.60
C GLN A 96 -3.63 23.37 6.13
N VAL A 97 -4.48 22.47 6.62
CA VAL A 97 -4.73 22.26 8.04
C VAL A 97 -4.61 20.78 8.43
N GLN A 98 -4.05 20.52 9.61
CA GLN A 98 -4.00 19.18 10.20
C GLN A 98 -5.27 18.87 11.00
N ALA A 99 -5.58 17.59 11.21
CA ALA A 99 -6.68 17.19 12.09
C ALA A 99 -6.44 17.70 13.53
N GLY A 100 -7.42 18.38 14.12
CA GLY A 100 -7.30 19.02 15.44
C GLY A 100 -6.72 20.44 15.41
N GLN A 101 -6.29 20.94 14.25
CA GLN A 101 -5.83 22.33 14.14
C GLN A 101 -7.01 23.31 14.31
N PRO A 102 -6.86 24.39 15.11
CA PRO A 102 -7.87 25.43 15.23
C PRO A 102 -8.20 26.11 13.89
N LEU A 103 -9.49 26.30 13.63
CA LEU A 103 -10.05 26.96 12.46
C LEU A 103 -10.66 28.32 12.81
N GLY A 104 -11.07 28.51 14.07
CA GLY A 104 -11.82 29.68 14.51
C GLY A 104 -12.47 29.47 15.87
N ARG A 105 -13.51 30.25 16.16
CA ARG A 105 -14.30 30.16 17.39
C ARG A 105 -15.80 30.19 17.12
N SER A 106 -16.59 29.47 17.91
CA SER A 106 -18.07 29.51 17.86
C SER A 106 -18.63 30.91 18.14
N GLY A 107 -19.83 31.17 17.59
CA GLY A 107 -20.50 32.45 17.72
C GLY A 107 -21.97 32.37 17.32
N ALA A 108 -22.53 33.52 16.95
CA ALA A 108 -23.88 33.67 16.40
C ALA A 108 -23.85 34.64 15.21
N SER A 109 -22.97 34.41 14.23
CA SER A 109 -22.92 35.21 13.01
C SER A 109 -23.84 34.65 11.92
N GLY A 110 -24.33 35.51 11.01
CA GLY A 110 -25.31 35.11 9.99
C GLY A 110 -26.67 34.76 10.58
N ASN A 111 -27.33 33.74 10.02
CA ASN A 111 -28.67 33.32 10.43
C ASN A 111 -28.65 32.42 11.68
N ALA A 112 -28.21 32.96 12.82
CA ALA A 112 -28.15 32.25 14.10
C ALA A 112 -28.94 32.98 15.20
N SER A 113 -29.89 32.30 15.83
CA SER A 113 -30.72 32.86 16.92
C SER A 113 -30.00 32.91 18.28
N ALA A 114 -29.02 32.04 18.49
CA ALA A 114 -28.20 31.94 19.69
C ALA A 114 -26.80 31.38 19.35
N PRO A 115 -25.80 31.52 20.24
CA PRO A 115 -24.45 31.02 19.99
C PRO A 115 -24.37 29.49 19.89
N HIS A 116 -23.83 28.99 18.78
CA HIS A 116 -23.66 27.57 18.51
C HIS A 116 -22.55 27.33 17.45
N LEU A 117 -22.25 26.07 17.17
CA LEU A 117 -21.54 25.63 15.97
C LEU A 117 -22.54 24.89 15.09
N HIS A 118 -22.74 25.35 13.85
CA HIS A 118 -23.30 24.49 12.80
C HIS A 118 -22.15 23.70 12.15
N PHE A 119 -22.29 22.37 12.11
CA PHE A 119 -21.32 21.47 11.48
C PHE A 119 -21.98 20.61 10.41
N GLY A 120 -21.46 20.67 9.19
CA GLY A 120 -21.95 19.88 8.05
C GLY A 120 -20.84 19.05 7.39
N MET A 121 -21.20 17.91 6.80
CA MET A 121 -20.29 17.06 6.03
C MET A 121 -20.84 16.78 4.64
N ARG A 122 -19.97 16.75 3.62
CA ARG A 122 -20.24 16.17 2.31
C ARG A 122 -19.27 15.03 2.05
N ILE A 123 -19.75 13.92 1.50
CA ILE A 123 -18.94 12.72 1.22
C ILE A 123 -18.93 12.50 -0.30
N LEU A 124 -17.77 12.21 -0.89
CA LEU A 124 -17.67 11.99 -2.34
C LEU A 124 -18.17 10.59 -2.73
N PRO A 125 -18.91 10.44 -3.86
CA PRO A 125 -19.48 11.51 -4.68
C PRO A 125 -20.74 12.13 -4.03
N PHE A 126 -20.90 13.45 -4.15
CA PHE A 126 -22.12 14.16 -3.72
C PHE A 126 -22.72 15.01 -4.86
N SER A 127 -24.04 15.18 -4.86
CA SER A 127 -24.75 16.06 -5.79
C SER A 127 -25.43 17.20 -5.04
N ILE A 128 -25.24 18.44 -5.47
CA ILE A 128 -25.94 19.60 -4.88
C ILE A 128 -27.44 19.67 -5.21
N GLN A 129 -27.95 18.76 -6.03
CA GLN A 129 -29.36 18.69 -6.48
C GLN A 129 -30.18 17.62 -5.72
N ASP A 130 -29.58 16.92 -4.76
CA ASP A 130 -30.21 15.89 -3.94
C ASP A 130 -31.36 16.39 -3.02
N GLY A 131 -31.44 17.71 -2.79
CA GLY A 131 -32.32 18.34 -1.80
C GLY A 131 -31.70 18.46 -0.40
N TRP A 132 -30.44 18.03 -0.24
CA TRP A 132 -29.60 18.25 0.95
C TRP A 132 -28.40 19.15 0.65
N CYS A 133 -28.25 19.63 -0.59
CA CYS A 133 -27.11 20.41 -1.07
C CYS A 133 -25.79 19.61 -1.03
N GLY A 134 -25.87 18.29 -1.25
CA GLY A 134 -24.75 17.35 -1.18
C GLY A 134 -24.27 17.03 0.25
N PHE A 135 -25.00 17.44 1.29
CA PHE A 135 -24.64 17.15 2.67
C PHE A 135 -25.21 15.80 3.12
N SER A 136 -24.41 15.07 3.90
CA SER A 136 -24.74 13.80 4.54
C SER A 136 -24.91 14.01 6.04
N ASP A 137 -25.72 13.18 6.71
CA ASP A 137 -25.85 13.22 8.17
C ASP A 137 -24.48 13.01 8.86
N PRO A 138 -23.95 14.00 9.60
CA PRO A 138 -22.70 13.84 10.33
C PRO A 138 -22.80 12.91 11.55
N LEU A 139 -24.01 12.64 12.06
CA LEU A 139 -24.21 12.01 13.37
C LEU A 139 -23.60 10.60 13.46
N PRO A 140 -23.74 9.68 12.49
CA PRO A 140 -23.11 8.35 12.56
C PRO A 140 -21.58 8.43 12.63
N TYR A 141 -20.97 9.39 11.92
CA TYR A 141 -19.52 9.57 11.90
C TYR A 141 -19.00 10.20 13.20
N LEU A 142 -19.73 11.15 13.77
CA LEU A 142 -19.42 11.75 15.07
C LEU A 142 -19.68 10.75 16.22
N GLN A 143 -20.71 9.92 16.15
CA GLN A 143 -20.96 8.84 17.11
C GLN A 143 -19.84 7.79 17.10
N ARG A 144 -19.22 7.46 15.94
CA ARG A 144 -18.01 6.61 15.91
C ARG A 144 -16.84 7.23 16.73
N LEU A 145 -16.83 8.55 16.98
CA LEU A 145 -15.87 9.23 17.86
C LEU A 145 -16.35 9.35 19.31
N THR A 146 -17.64 9.62 19.57
CA THR A 146 -18.17 9.92 20.91
C THR A 146 -18.82 8.77 21.64
N GLN A 147 -19.14 7.66 20.96
CA GLN A 147 -19.51 6.42 21.64
C GLN A 147 -18.37 6.01 22.59
N PRO A 148 -18.68 5.62 23.85
CA PRO A 148 -17.73 4.99 24.75
C PRO A 148 -17.47 3.55 24.30
N ARG A 149 -16.95 3.39 23.07
CA ARG A 149 -16.31 2.15 22.66
C ARG A 149 -15.23 1.88 23.67
N GLY A 150 -15.35 0.73 24.32
CA GLY A 150 -14.36 0.26 25.28
C GLY A 150 -12.94 0.24 24.68
N ALA A 151 -11.95 0.14 25.56
CA ALA A 151 -10.58 -0.08 25.16
C ALA A 151 -10.49 -1.26 24.17
N ILE A 152 -9.86 -1.10 23.00
CA ILE A 152 -9.76 -2.18 22.00
C ILE A 152 -9.17 -3.49 22.57
N ILE A 153 -8.37 -3.34 23.63
CA ILE A 153 -7.80 -4.39 24.47
C ILE A 153 -8.73 -4.81 25.61
N GLY A 154 -8.76 -6.11 25.91
CA GLY A 154 -9.31 -6.65 27.15
C GLY A 154 -8.58 -7.91 27.61
N PRO A 155 -9.07 -8.59 28.66
CA PRO A 155 -8.52 -9.85 29.15
C PRO A 155 -9.15 -11.11 28.52
N HIS A 156 -8.36 -12.18 28.42
CA HIS A 156 -8.84 -13.56 28.44
C HIS A 156 -8.97 -14.00 29.90
N ILE A 157 -10.19 -14.15 30.41
CA ILE A 157 -10.48 -14.47 31.82
C ILE A 157 -10.49 -16.00 32.03
N ILE A 158 -9.75 -16.46 33.04
CA ILE A 158 -9.68 -17.86 33.48
C ILE A 158 -9.91 -17.90 35.00
N GLY A 159 -10.71 -18.84 35.48
CA GLY A 159 -10.97 -19.01 36.93
C GLY A 159 -12.18 -18.23 37.48
N GLY A 160 -12.97 -17.59 36.61
CA GLY A 160 -14.23 -16.91 36.95
C GLY A 160 -14.15 -15.38 36.90
N ILE A 161 -15.28 -14.74 36.65
CA ILE A 161 -15.40 -13.27 36.48
C ILE A 161 -15.42 -12.49 37.82
N PRO A 162 -16.08 -12.94 38.91
CA PRO A 162 -16.27 -12.14 40.13
C PRO A 162 -15.02 -11.46 40.72
N PRO A 163 -13.81 -12.09 40.75
CA PRO A 163 -12.59 -11.43 41.25
C PRO A 163 -12.16 -10.22 40.42
N HIS A 164 -12.56 -10.15 39.15
CA HIS A 164 -12.10 -9.17 38.17
C HIS A 164 -13.13 -8.09 37.85
N LEU A 165 -14.38 -8.24 38.31
CA LEU A 165 -15.52 -7.40 37.92
C LEU A 165 -15.33 -5.89 38.17
N GLU A 166 -14.60 -5.51 39.22
CA GLU A 166 -14.31 -4.09 39.51
C GLU A 166 -13.13 -3.53 38.70
N THR A 167 -12.22 -4.37 38.21
CA THR A 167 -11.21 -3.94 37.23
C THR A 167 -11.86 -3.82 35.86
N LEU A 168 -12.70 -4.78 35.46
CA LEU A 168 -13.47 -4.75 34.22
C LEU A 168 -14.39 -3.51 34.17
N ARG A 169 -15.11 -3.19 35.25
CA ARG A 169 -15.94 -1.98 35.38
C ARG A 169 -15.15 -0.68 35.14
N ARG A 170 -13.91 -0.60 35.59
CA ARG A 170 -13.05 0.60 35.42
C ARG A 170 -12.35 0.64 34.06
N TRP A 171 -12.04 -0.52 33.50
CA TRP A 171 -11.40 -0.69 32.20
C TRP A 171 -12.37 -0.40 31.05
N GLN A 172 -13.59 -0.97 31.10
CA GLN A 172 -14.50 -1.07 29.94
C GLN A 172 -13.78 -1.63 28.70
N PRO A 173 -13.41 -2.92 28.68
CA PRO A 173 -12.79 -3.54 27.51
C PRO A 173 -13.81 -3.70 26.36
N ARG A 174 -13.36 -3.57 25.11
CA ARG A 174 -14.21 -3.75 23.91
C ARG A 174 -14.43 -5.21 23.55
N LEU A 175 -13.50 -6.08 23.93
CA LEU A 175 -13.62 -7.53 23.80
C LEU A 175 -13.08 -8.22 25.05
N VAL A 176 -13.80 -9.23 25.53
CA VAL A 176 -13.38 -10.16 26.59
C VAL A 176 -13.57 -11.57 26.08
N LEU A 177 -12.59 -12.45 26.32
CA LEU A 177 -12.82 -13.88 26.24
C LEU A 177 -13.01 -14.44 27.65
N VAL A 178 -14.00 -15.31 27.84
CA VAL A 178 -14.28 -15.99 29.11
C VAL A 178 -14.15 -17.50 28.88
N LEU A 179 -13.26 -18.15 29.63
CA LEU A 179 -13.13 -19.61 29.62
C LEU A 179 -14.16 -20.25 30.56
N ASP A 180 -14.86 -21.27 30.06
CA ASP A 180 -15.98 -21.97 30.73
C ASP A 180 -17.01 -21.02 31.40
N PRO A 181 -17.63 -20.11 30.62
CA PRO A 181 -18.51 -19.07 31.15
C PRO A 181 -19.70 -19.61 31.97
N ASN A 182 -19.89 -19.06 33.16
CA ASN A 182 -21.08 -19.27 33.98
C ASN A 182 -22.14 -18.20 33.65
N PRO A 183 -23.41 -18.58 33.34
CA PRO A 183 -24.46 -17.63 32.99
C PRO A 183 -24.70 -16.48 33.98
N ASP A 184 -24.62 -16.70 35.30
CA ASP A 184 -24.80 -15.63 36.28
C ASP A 184 -23.60 -14.70 36.38
N GLU A 185 -22.40 -15.23 36.16
CA GLU A 185 -21.17 -14.44 36.10
C GLU A 185 -21.11 -13.57 34.85
N VAL A 186 -21.52 -14.10 33.68
CA VAL A 186 -21.58 -13.30 32.45
C VAL A 186 -22.70 -12.26 32.53
N ARG A 187 -23.85 -12.56 33.15
CA ARG A 187 -24.87 -11.54 33.48
C ARG A 187 -24.31 -10.41 34.36
N ALA A 188 -23.40 -10.71 35.27
CA ALA A 188 -22.72 -9.69 36.06
C ALA A 188 -21.73 -8.85 35.21
N LEU A 189 -20.98 -9.50 34.31
CA LEU A 189 -20.09 -8.81 33.36
C LEU A 189 -20.85 -7.88 32.43
N ARG A 190 -21.90 -8.35 31.75
CA ARG A 190 -22.74 -7.55 30.84
C ARG A 190 -23.36 -6.34 31.52
N ARG A 191 -23.64 -6.40 32.83
CA ARG A 191 -24.11 -5.26 33.64
C ARG A 191 -23.01 -4.30 34.08
N ALA A 192 -21.75 -4.76 34.17
CA ALA A 192 -20.60 -3.93 34.49
C ALA A 192 -20.00 -3.25 33.25
N CYS A 193 -20.06 -3.93 32.10
CA CYS A 193 -19.49 -3.52 30.83
C CYS A 193 -20.50 -3.83 29.70
N PRO A 194 -21.48 -2.94 29.43
CA PRO A 194 -22.57 -3.23 28.50
C PRO A 194 -22.12 -3.38 27.05
N ASP A 195 -21.18 -2.53 26.61
CA ASP A 195 -20.69 -2.41 25.24
C ASP A 195 -19.53 -3.37 24.89
N THR A 196 -19.19 -4.30 25.79
CA THR A 196 -18.14 -5.32 25.59
C THR A 196 -18.62 -6.46 24.71
N VAL A 197 -17.85 -6.84 23.69
CA VAL A 197 -18.03 -8.12 22.98
C VAL A 197 -17.55 -9.26 23.88
N ILE A 198 -18.42 -10.19 24.23
CA ILE A 198 -18.11 -11.33 25.09
C ILE A 198 -17.99 -12.60 24.23
N VAL A 199 -16.78 -13.14 24.13
CA VAL A 199 -16.51 -14.46 23.53
C VAL A 199 -16.52 -15.51 24.63
N GLY A 200 -17.46 -16.46 24.57
CA GLY A 200 -17.51 -17.60 25.50
C GLY A 200 -16.78 -18.79 24.90
N ARG A 201 -15.67 -19.21 25.51
CA ARG A 201 -14.94 -20.43 25.11
C ARG A 201 -15.25 -21.57 26.07
N VAL A 202 -15.80 -22.67 25.56
CA VAL A 202 -15.96 -23.90 26.34
C VAL A 202 -14.63 -24.65 26.33
N PHE A 203 -14.07 -24.98 27.50
CA PHE A 203 -12.79 -25.69 27.55
C PHE A 203 -12.98 -27.19 27.29
N VAL A 204 -12.20 -27.71 26.34
CA VAL A 204 -11.96 -29.13 26.12
C VAL A 204 -10.50 -29.28 25.68
N PRO A 205 -9.76 -30.34 26.09
CA PRO A 205 -8.41 -30.55 25.60
C PRO A 205 -8.37 -30.65 24.06
N ASP A 206 -7.51 -29.86 23.43
CA ASP A 206 -7.48 -29.68 21.98
C ASP A 206 -7.32 -31.02 21.23
N ALA A 207 -6.54 -31.96 21.77
CA ALA A 207 -6.40 -33.31 21.22
C ALA A 207 -7.69 -34.16 21.20
N GLU A 208 -8.64 -33.93 22.11
CA GLU A 208 -9.97 -34.57 22.05
C GLU A 208 -10.80 -33.98 20.90
N VAL A 209 -10.72 -32.66 20.70
CA VAL A 209 -11.40 -31.95 19.61
C VAL A 209 -10.83 -32.38 18.26
N ASP A 210 -9.51 -32.39 18.11
CA ASP A 210 -8.78 -32.84 16.92
C ASP A 210 -9.15 -34.29 16.55
N GLN A 211 -9.13 -35.21 17.52
CA GLN A 211 -9.53 -36.61 17.31
C GLN A 211 -11.01 -36.73 16.91
N ARG A 212 -11.91 -35.97 17.52
CA ARG A 212 -13.35 -36.01 17.20
C ARG A 212 -13.61 -35.56 15.76
N ILE A 213 -13.02 -34.44 15.34
CA ILE A 213 -13.21 -33.90 14.00
C ILE A 213 -12.56 -34.82 12.94
N ARG A 214 -11.41 -35.43 13.23
CA ARG A 214 -10.79 -36.44 12.35
C ARG A 214 -11.61 -37.72 12.19
N ASN A 215 -12.45 -38.07 13.17
CA ASN A 215 -13.35 -39.21 13.09
C ASN A 215 -14.64 -38.89 12.31
N ASP A 216 -15.32 -37.80 12.66
CA ASP A 216 -16.60 -37.36 12.07
C ASP A 216 -16.81 -35.85 12.37
N PRO A 217 -16.56 -34.94 11.41
CA PRO A 217 -16.72 -33.50 11.60
C PRO A 217 -18.13 -33.07 12.02
N GLU A 218 -19.16 -33.70 11.47
CA GLU A 218 -20.55 -33.32 11.70
C GLU A 218 -21.08 -33.86 13.04
N ALA A 219 -20.61 -35.02 13.50
CA ALA A 219 -20.86 -35.50 14.87
C ALA A 219 -20.03 -34.74 15.91
N ALA A 220 -18.81 -34.33 15.57
CA ALA A 220 -18.03 -33.42 16.40
C ALA A 220 -18.75 -32.06 16.55
N ALA A 221 -19.35 -31.53 15.48
CA ALA A 221 -20.14 -30.30 15.53
C ALA A 221 -21.36 -30.41 16.46
N ARG A 222 -22.12 -31.53 16.38
CA ARG A 222 -23.24 -31.81 17.30
C ARG A 222 -22.78 -31.89 18.77
N TRP A 223 -21.72 -32.64 19.05
CA TRP A 223 -21.14 -32.73 20.40
C TRP A 223 -20.60 -31.38 20.92
N ALA A 224 -20.03 -30.54 20.05
CA ALA A 224 -19.57 -29.20 20.40
C ALA A 224 -20.76 -28.28 20.75
N HIS A 225 -21.82 -28.34 19.95
CA HIS A 225 -23.08 -27.62 20.16
C HIS A 225 -23.75 -27.99 21.49
N GLU A 226 -23.88 -29.29 21.82
CA GLU A 226 -24.41 -29.76 23.11
C GLU A 226 -23.68 -29.15 24.32
N ARG A 227 -22.34 -29.03 24.24
CA ARG A 227 -21.49 -28.46 25.31
C ARG A 227 -21.61 -26.94 25.44
N ILE A 228 -21.93 -26.25 24.34
CA ILE A 228 -22.25 -24.82 24.30
C ILE A 228 -23.63 -24.58 24.91
N LEU A 229 -24.66 -25.34 24.50
CA LEU A 229 -26.02 -25.23 25.05
C LEU A 229 -26.03 -25.42 26.58
N ALA A 230 -25.22 -26.34 27.12
CA ALA A 230 -25.08 -26.56 28.56
C ALA A 230 -24.55 -25.35 29.36
N ARG A 231 -24.05 -24.30 28.71
CA ARG A 231 -23.57 -23.03 29.32
C ARG A 231 -24.22 -21.78 28.71
N MET A 232 -25.14 -21.94 27.76
CA MET A 232 -25.65 -20.84 26.93
C MET A 232 -26.36 -19.76 27.78
N THR A 233 -26.05 -18.50 27.49
CA THR A 233 -26.77 -17.32 27.97
C THR A 233 -26.73 -16.26 26.86
N PRO A 234 -27.81 -15.49 26.63
CA PRO A 234 -27.85 -14.46 25.58
C PRO A 234 -26.87 -13.31 25.82
N ASP A 235 -26.26 -13.23 27.00
CA ASP A 235 -25.23 -12.26 27.35
C ASP A 235 -23.86 -12.52 26.68
N VAL A 236 -23.64 -13.72 26.08
CA VAL A 236 -22.44 -14.07 25.30
C VAL A 236 -22.71 -13.82 23.81
N ASP A 237 -21.89 -12.99 23.16
CA ASP A 237 -22.09 -12.62 21.76
C ASP A 237 -21.70 -13.73 20.77
N TYR A 238 -20.60 -14.43 21.07
CA TYR A 238 -19.99 -15.45 20.20
C TYR A 238 -19.41 -16.62 21.01
N TRP A 239 -19.58 -17.84 20.50
CA TRP A 239 -19.13 -19.07 21.16
C TRP A 239 -17.97 -19.75 20.43
N GLN A 240 -16.86 -19.98 21.13
CA GLN A 240 -15.68 -20.71 20.68
C GLN A 240 -15.61 -22.10 21.35
N LEU A 241 -15.03 -23.07 20.63
CA LEU A 241 -14.67 -24.37 21.20
C LEU A 241 -13.37 -24.92 20.58
N ALA A 242 -13.19 -24.76 19.26
CA ALA A 242 -11.92 -25.01 18.59
C ALA A 242 -10.83 -24.02 19.07
N ASN A 243 -9.62 -24.54 19.24
CA ASN A 243 -8.44 -23.80 19.66
C ASN A 243 -7.20 -24.49 19.08
N GLU A 244 -6.57 -23.88 18.08
CA GLU A 244 -5.33 -24.34 17.42
C GLU A 244 -5.34 -25.78 16.85
N VAL A 245 -6.51 -26.42 16.81
CA VAL A 245 -6.76 -27.74 16.22
C VAL A 245 -6.68 -27.70 14.69
N LEU A 246 -6.25 -28.81 14.09
CA LEU A 246 -6.29 -29.05 12.64
C LEU A 246 -5.64 -27.96 11.76
N GLN A 247 -4.67 -27.22 12.31
CA GLN A 247 -3.85 -26.23 11.60
C GLN A 247 -2.83 -26.91 10.65
N THR A 248 -3.30 -27.76 9.73
CA THR A 248 -2.49 -28.48 8.72
C THR A 248 -3.28 -28.65 7.42
N ALA A 249 -2.60 -28.83 6.28
CA ALA A 249 -3.26 -28.99 4.97
C ALA A 249 -4.25 -30.17 4.89
N ASP A 250 -4.02 -31.25 5.64
CA ASP A 250 -4.94 -32.38 5.77
C ASP A 250 -6.07 -32.14 6.79
N GLY A 251 -5.83 -31.32 7.82
CA GLY A 251 -6.79 -31.03 8.89
C GLY A 251 -7.81 -29.96 8.51
N LEU A 252 -7.37 -28.92 7.80
CA LEU A 252 -8.19 -27.74 7.46
C LEU A 252 -9.51 -28.08 6.73
N PRO A 253 -9.55 -28.99 5.74
CA PRO A 253 -10.82 -29.38 5.10
C PRO A 253 -11.80 -30.08 6.05
N LEU A 254 -11.29 -30.79 7.06
CA LEU A 254 -12.11 -31.44 8.10
C LEU A 254 -12.63 -30.40 9.09
N LEU A 255 -11.81 -29.41 9.47
CA LEU A 255 -12.25 -28.30 10.31
C LEU A 255 -13.29 -27.42 9.60
N ASN A 256 -13.13 -27.15 8.30
CA ASN A 256 -14.10 -26.43 7.50
C ASN A 256 -15.50 -27.09 7.54
N ARG A 257 -15.56 -28.43 7.40
CA ARG A 257 -16.79 -29.20 7.57
C ARG A 257 -17.38 -29.09 8.98
N PHE A 258 -16.54 -29.23 10.01
CA PHE A 258 -16.94 -29.06 11.41
C PHE A 258 -17.53 -27.66 11.67
N GLU A 259 -16.89 -26.59 11.18
CA GLU A 259 -17.35 -25.23 11.40
C GLU A 259 -18.63 -24.91 10.61
N LEU A 260 -18.75 -25.37 9.35
CA LEU A 260 -19.99 -25.26 8.59
C LEU A 260 -21.17 -25.93 9.30
N ALA A 261 -20.97 -27.12 9.85
CA ALA A 261 -21.99 -27.85 10.60
C ALA A 261 -22.27 -27.20 11.96
N ARG A 262 -21.25 -26.67 12.65
CA ARG A 262 -21.41 -25.99 13.95
C ARG A 262 -22.12 -24.65 13.81
N MET A 263 -21.86 -23.90 12.74
CA MET A 263 -22.59 -22.66 12.42
C MET A 263 -24.05 -22.93 12.10
N ALA A 264 -24.37 -23.97 11.31
CA ALA A 264 -25.77 -24.35 11.06
C ALA A 264 -26.55 -24.63 12.36
N LEU A 265 -25.98 -25.46 13.25
CA LEU A 265 -26.58 -25.76 14.57
C LEU A 265 -26.65 -24.52 15.49
N ALA A 266 -25.72 -23.57 15.35
CA ALA A 266 -25.74 -22.32 16.10
C ALA A 266 -26.87 -21.39 15.63
N GLU A 267 -27.03 -21.24 14.32
CA GLU A 267 -28.10 -20.49 13.68
C GLU A 267 -29.48 -21.04 14.07
N GLU A 268 -29.66 -22.37 14.02
CA GLU A 268 -30.89 -23.07 14.44
C GLU A 268 -31.24 -22.84 15.93
N ALA A 269 -30.23 -22.72 16.80
CA ALA A 269 -30.41 -22.46 18.24
C ALA A 269 -30.32 -20.98 18.64
N GLY A 270 -30.17 -20.06 17.69
CA GLY A 270 -30.15 -18.62 17.96
C GLY A 270 -28.91 -18.11 18.69
N TYR A 271 -27.74 -18.74 18.49
CA TYR A 271 -26.44 -18.19 18.95
C TYR A 271 -25.45 -18.08 17.79
N ARG A 272 -24.32 -17.38 18.00
CA ARG A 272 -23.29 -17.18 16.96
C ARG A 272 -21.97 -17.83 17.34
N CYS A 273 -21.23 -18.30 16.34
CA CYS A 273 -19.91 -18.87 16.52
C CYS A 273 -18.80 -17.82 16.47
N ALA A 274 -17.74 -18.06 17.25
CA ALA A 274 -16.39 -17.65 16.92
C ALA A 274 -15.66 -18.89 16.36
N ILE A 275 -15.22 -18.85 15.09
CA ILE A 275 -14.71 -20.01 14.35
C ILE A 275 -13.18 -20.07 14.25
N LEU A 276 -12.64 -21.26 14.00
CA LEU A 276 -11.22 -21.60 13.86
C LEU A 276 -10.42 -21.53 15.17
N GLY A 277 -10.17 -20.33 15.71
CA GLY A 277 -9.29 -20.16 16.87
C GLY A 277 -7.83 -20.45 16.52
N PHE A 278 -7.34 -19.88 15.42
CA PHE A 278 -6.01 -20.15 14.86
C PHE A 278 -4.97 -19.11 15.25
N SER A 279 -3.73 -19.54 15.50
CA SER A 279 -2.61 -18.62 15.43
C SER A 279 -2.50 -18.09 14.00
N VAL A 280 -2.43 -16.76 13.82
CA VAL A 280 -2.28 -16.14 12.48
C VAL A 280 -1.03 -16.60 11.72
N GLY A 281 -0.12 -17.29 12.41
CA GLY A 281 1.11 -17.85 11.87
C GLY A 281 1.16 -19.37 11.73
N ASN A 282 0.08 -20.11 11.97
CA ASN A 282 0.04 -21.58 11.96
C ASN A 282 -1.23 -22.07 11.21
N PRO A 283 -1.15 -22.98 10.22
CA PRO A 283 0.04 -23.60 9.64
C PRO A 283 1.02 -22.60 9.04
N ASP A 284 2.30 -23.00 8.95
CA ASP A 284 3.29 -22.32 8.12
C ASP A 284 2.73 -22.12 6.71
N LEU A 285 2.58 -20.86 6.32
CA LEU A 285 1.98 -20.47 5.06
C LEU A 285 3.05 -20.57 3.96
N PRO A 286 2.85 -21.31 2.85
CA PRO A 286 3.85 -21.46 1.80
C PRO A 286 4.42 -20.12 1.34
N GLU A 287 5.75 -20.01 1.23
CA GLU A 287 6.42 -18.74 0.92
C GLU A 287 5.89 -18.10 -0.38
N ASN A 288 5.64 -18.96 -1.38
CA ASN A 288 5.11 -18.61 -2.71
C ASN A 288 3.57 -18.45 -2.75
N ASP A 289 2.84 -18.98 -1.76
CA ASP A 289 1.38 -18.84 -1.68
C ASP A 289 0.91 -18.78 -0.22
N ARG A 290 0.95 -17.57 0.34
CA ARG A 290 0.60 -17.33 1.74
C ARG A 290 -0.89 -17.54 2.07
N MET A 291 -1.75 -17.77 1.07
CA MET A 291 -3.19 -17.99 1.25
C MET A 291 -3.59 -19.47 1.13
N ALA A 292 -2.66 -20.37 0.76
CA ALA A 292 -2.95 -21.77 0.42
C ALA A 292 -3.81 -22.49 1.47
N HIS A 293 -3.49 -22.29 2.73
CA HIS A 293 -4.19 -22.90 3.86
C HIS A 293 -5.51 -22.20 4.21
N TRP A 294 -5.61 -20.87 4.06
CA TRP A 294 -6.85 -20.12 4.30
C TRP A 294 -7.97 -20.52 3.34
N ARG A 295 -7.64 -20.88 2.09
CA ARG A 295 -8.60 -21.39 1.08
C ARG A 295 -9.37 -22.61 1.53
N LEU A 296 -8.72 -23.50 2.27
CA LEU A 296 -9.31 -24.75 2.74
C LEU A 296 -10.45 -24.53 3.75
N VAL A 297 -10.58 -23.31 4.29
CA VAL A 297 -11.67 -22.85 5.17
C VAL A 297 -12.53 -21.74 4.57
N TYR A 298 -12.34 -21.34 3.29
CA TYR A 298 -13.12 -20.27 2.65
C TYR A 298 -14.65 -20.43 2.76
N PRO A 299 -15.24 -21.63 2.59
CA PRO A 299 -16.70 -21.81 2.77
C PRO A 299 -17.17 -21.46 4.19
N ALA A 300 -16.37 -21.77 5.22
CA ALA A 300 -16.67 -21.35 6.58
C ALA A 300 -16.50 -19.84 6.80
N LEU A 301 -15.52 -19.20 6.14
CA LEU A 301 -15.36 -17.74 6.16
C LEU A 301 -16.54 -17.02 5.47
N GLU A 302 -17.01 -17.54 4.34
CA GLU A 302 -18.14 -16.99 3.59
C GLU A 302 -19.46 -17.11 4.38
N ARG A 303 -19.73 -18.29 4.97
CA ARG A 303 -20.87 -18.44 5.89
C ARG A 303 -20.76 -17.54 7.12
N ALA A 304 -19.55 -17.34 7.66
CA ALA A 304 -19.37 -16.44 8.79
C ALA A 304 -19.67 -14.97 8.43
N GLU A 305 -19.23 -14.51 7.26
CA GLU A 305 -19.55 -13.17 6.74
C GLU A 305 -21.06 -13.00 6.50
N ALA A 306 -21.72 -14.01 5.90
CA ALA A 306 -23.15 -13.98 5.58
C ALA A 306 -24.08 -14.08 6.81
N SER A 307 -23.78 -14.98 7.75
CA SER A 307 -24.59 -15.24 8.97
C SER A 307 -24.17 -14.38 10.17
N GLY A 308 -23.19 -13.50 10.03
CA GLY A 308 -22.72 -12.61 11.09
C GLY A 308 -21.97 -13.32 12.24
N HIS A 309 -21.33 -14.44 11.95
CA HIS A 309 -20.35 -15.08 12.85
C HIS A 309 -18.97 -14.40 12.72
N VAL A 310 -18.01 -14.76 13.58
CA VAL A 310 -16.69 -14.12 13.62
C VAL A 310 -15.56 -15.14 13.53
N VAL A 311 -14.42 -14.75 12.97
CA VAL A 311 -13.19 -15.56 13.00
C VAL A 311 -12.44 -15.30 14.31
N ALA A 312 -12.15 -16.36 15.07
CA ALA A 312 -11.24 -16.31 16.20
C ALA A 312 -9.80 -16.53 15.73
N VAL A 313 -8.89 -15.65 16.14
CA VAL A 313 -7.46 -15.75 15.83
C VAL A 313 -6.57 -15.42 17.05
N HIS A 314 -5.38 -16.00 17.10
CA HIS A 314 -4.36 -15.71 18.11
C HIS A 314 -3.20 -14.95 17.45
N GLN A 315 -2.68 -13.94 18.13
CA GLN A 315 -1.64 -13.06 17.62
C GLN A 315 -0.58 -12.84 18.69
N TYR A 316 0.53 -13.57 18.55
CA TYR A 316 1.70 -13.47 19.41
C TYR A 316 2.80 -12.65 18.72
N GLY A 317 3.60 -11.92 19.49
CA GLY A 317 4.77 -11.16 19.02
C GLY A 317 6.03 -11.43 19.85
N MET A 318 7.18 -10.91 19.43
CA MET A 318 8.47 -11.14 20.11
C MET A 318 8.74 -10.14 21.25
N PRO A 319 9.67 -10.43 22.19
CA PRO A 319 10.16 -9.48 23.17
C PRO A 319 10.63 -8.16 22.52
N ASP A 320 10.29 -7.04 23.16
CA ASP A 320 10.48 -5.67 22.64
C ASP A 320 9.78 -5.44 21.29
N LEU A 321 8.44 -5.46 21.31
CA LEU A 321 7.56 -5.32 20.14
C LEU A 321 7.80 -4.05 19.29
N TRP A 322 8.54 -3.07 19.80
CA TRP A 322 8.76 -1.78 19.12
C TRP A 322 10.22 -1.31 19.25
N GLY A 323 11.14 -2.26 19.41
CA GLY A 323 12.57 -2.00 19.52
C GLY A 323 13.22 -1.63 18.17
N PRO A 324 14.40 -1.00 18.18
CA PRO A 324 15.07 -0.52 16.95
C PRO A 324 15.66 -1.64 16.06
N ASN A 325 15.44 -2.92 16.40
CA ASN A 325 15.94 -4.08 15.64
C ASN A 325 14.83 -4.62 14.71
N HIS A 326 14.46 -3.82 13.70
CA HIS A 326 13.31 -4.02 12.79
C HIS A 326 13.25 -5.33 11.98
N LEU A 327 14.22 -6.23 12.16
CA LEU A 327 14.31 -7.55 11.51
C LEU A 327 13.14 -8.51 11.86
N TYR A 328 12.30 -8.17 12.84
CA TYR A 328 11.26 -9.06 13.38
C TYR A 328 9.84 -8.46 13.42
N ASP A 329 9.64 -7.22 12.96
CA ASP A 329 8.36 -6.48 12.99
C ASP A 329 7.21 -7.24 12.31
N TRP A 330 7.54 -8.11 11.36
CA TRP A 330 6.61 -8.98 10.63
C TRP A 330 5.70 -9.83 11.53
N TYR A 331 6.12 -10.18 12.75
CA TYR A 331 5.29 -10.94 13.69
C TYR A 331 4.01 -10.21 14.08
N ILE A 332 4.10 -8.90 14.33
CA ILE A 332 3.00 -8.05 14.81
C ILE A 332 2.01 -7.78 13.67
N HIS A 333 2.54 -7.68 12.46
CA HIS A 333 1.77 -7.35 11.26
C HIS A 333 1.27 -8.59 10.51
N ARG A 334 1.41 -9.81 11.09
CA ARG A 334 0.87 -11.06 10.53
C ARG A 334 -0.63 -10.95 10.25
N LEU A 335 -1.46 -10.55 11.23
CA LEU A 335 -2.90 -10.44 11.03
C LEU A 335 -3.28 -9.52 9.85
N GLU A 336 -2.60 -8.38 9.68
CA GLU A 336 -2.83 -7.47 8.57
C GLU A 336 -2.40 -8.06 7.22
N HIS A 337 -1.13 -8.45 7.10
CA HIS A 337 -0.56 -8.85 5.81
C HIS A 337 -0.96 -10.27 5.41
N GLN A 338 -0.98 -11.21 6.36
CA GLN A 338 -1.29 -12.63 6.11
C GLN A 338 -2.79 -12.95 6.18
N VAL A 339 -3.66 -12.01 6.57
CA VAL A 339 -5.12 -12.27 6.64
C VAL A 339 -5.95 -11.10 6.11
N LEU A 340 -6.01 -9.97 6.84
CA LEU A 340 -7.01 -8.91 6.60
C LEU A 340 -6.94 -8.30 5.20
N ARG A 341 -5.74 -7.93 4.71
CA ARG A 341 -5.57 -7.35 3.37
C ARG A 341 -5.92 -8.36 2.26
N ARG A 342 -5.49 -9.62 2.41
CA ARG A 342 -5.49 -10.65 1.37
C ARG A 342 -6.80 -11.42 1.20
N LEU A 343 -7.63 -11.55 2.24
CA LEU A 343 -8.92 -12.24 2.11
C LEU A 343 -9.89 -11.46 1.20
N PRO A 344 -10.71 -12.16 0.38
CA PRO A 344 -11.77 -11.53 -0.43
C PRO A 344 -12.97 -11.10 0.42
N PHE A 345 -13.15 -11.70 1.60
CA PHE A 345 -14.22 -11.39 2.57
C PHE A 345 -13.89 -10.10 3.34
N LYS A 346 -14.39 -8.96 2.85
CA LYS A 346 -14.08 -7.62 3.37
C LYS A 346 -14.98 -7.17 4.53
N LYS A 347 -16.19 -7.72 4.67
CA LYS A 347 -17.13 -7.42 5.78
C LYS A 347 -16.90 -8.33 6.99
N LEU A 348 -16.27 -9.50 6.78
CA LEU A 348 -15.96 -10.51 7.77
C LEU A 348 -15.24 -9.93 8.99
N GLN A 349 -15.74 -10.29 10.17
CA GLN A 349 -15.27 -9.77 11.45
C GLN A 349 -14.36 -10.77 12.19
N PHE A 350 -13.37 -10.22 12.88
CA PHE A 350 -12.30 -10.94 13.57
C PHE A 350 -12.30 -10.60 15.07
N ALA A 351 -12.26 -11.64 15.90
CA ALA A 351 -11.95 -11.56 17.31
C ALA A 351 -10.53 -12.08 17.52
N VAL A 352 -9.63 -11.26 18.04
CA VAL A 352 -8.30 -11.75 18.44
C VAL A 352 -8.44 -12.35 19.84
N THR A 353 -8.70 -13.65 19.90
CA THR A 353 -9.13 -14.37 21.11
C THR A 353 -7.99 -14.63 22.09
N GLU A 354 -6.74 -14.62 21.61
CA GLU A 354 -5.53 -14.65 22.43
C GLU A 354 -4.47 -13.71 21.85
N PHE A 355 -3.87 -12.87 22.69
CA PHE A 355 -2.80 -11.95 22.32
C PHE A 355 -1.72 -11.94 23.41
N GLY A 356 -0.47 -11.74 23.03
CA GLY A 356 0.61 -11.54 23.99
C GLY A 356 2.00 -11.50 23.37
N ILE A 357 3.02 -11.43 24.23
CA ILE A 357 4.42 -11.47 23.82
C ILE A 357 5.03 -12.82 24.20
N ASP A 358 5.56 -13.54 23.21
CA ASP A 358 6.16 -14.86 23.40
C ASP A 358 7.69 -14.80 23.47
N GLY A 359 8.22 -14.87 24.70
CA GLY A 359 9.65 -15.04 24.96
C GLY A 359 10.25 -16.36 24.47
N MET A 360 9.43 -17.39 24.21
CA MET A 360 9.92 -18.68 23.70
C MET A 360 10.51 -18.55 22.29
N ILE A 361 10.10 -17.55 21.50
CA ILE A 361 10.67 -17.24 20.18
C ILE A 361 12.17 -16.88 20.28
N GLN A 362 12.63 -16.37 21.44
CA GLN A 362 14.06 -16.15 21.75
C GLN A 362 14.64 -17.19 22.74
N GLY A 363 13.91 -18.27 23.04
CA GLY A 363 14.30 -19.28 24.02
C GLY A 363 14.27 -18.81 25.48
N GLN A 364 13.61 -17.69 25.79
CA GLN A 364 13.44 -17.21 27.16
C GLN A 364 12.21 -17.83 27.83
N THR A 365 12.41 -18.45 28.99
CA THR A 365 11.38 -19.24 29.69
C THR A 365 10.62 -18.47 30.79
N GLY A 366 10.92 -17.18 31.01
CA GLY A 366 10.37 -16.38 32.11
C GLY A 366 9.33 -15.32 31.73
N GLY A 367 8.91 -15.26 30.46
CA GLY A 367 7.83 -14.35 30.02
C GLY A 367 8.22 -12.87 29.94
N TRP A 368 7.22 -11.99 29.89
CA TRP A 368 7.48 -10.54 29.83
C TRP A 368 8.29 -10.02 31.02
N GLN A 369 8.16 -10.67 32.18
CA GLN A 369 8.89 -10.34 33.41
C GLN A 369 10.41 -10.57 33.33
N THR A 370 10.94 -11.24 32.29
CA THR A 370 12.40 -11.32 32.04
C THR A 370 12.94 -10.30 31.03
N PHE A 371 12.08 -9.52 30.36
CA PHE A 371 12.53 -8.49 29.42
C PHE A 371 11.98 -7.08 29.69
N THR A 372 10.92 -6.92 30.50
CA THR A 372 10.33 -5.61 30.82
C THR A 372 9.58 -5.63 32.15
N ASP A 373 9.21 -4.45 32.66
CA ASP A 373 8.35 -4.29 33.83
C ASP A 373 6.86 -4.18 33.43
N ALA A 374 5.97 -4.02 34.41
CA ALA A 374 4.54 -3.93 34.16
C ALA A 374 4.17 -2.73 33.27
N ASP A 375 4.88 -1.60 33.37
CA ASP A 375 4.59 -0.38 32.61
C ASP A 375 5.06 -0.50 31.15
N GLY A 376 6.26 -1.06 30.95
CA GLY A 376 6.80 -1.37 29.63
C GLY A 376 6.05 -2.50 28.92
N TYR A 377 5.50 -3.47 29.64
CA TYR A 377 4.58 -4.46 29.06
C TYR A 377 3.25 -3.83 28.66
N VAL A 378 2.64 -3.04 29.57
CA VAL A 378 1.42 -2.27 29.30
C VAL A 378 1.59 -1.36 28.07
N GLU A 379 2.70 -0.62 27.95
CA GLU A 379 2.92 0.27 26.82
C GLU A 379 3.06 -0.47 25.49
N GLN A 380 3.76 -1.62 25.48
CA GLN A 380 3.85 -2.48 24.29
C GLN A 380 2.48 -3.01 23.84
N LEU A 381 1.64 -3.44 24.79
CA LEU A 381 0.26 -3.83 24.53
C LEU A 381 -0.56 -2.64 24.00
N LEU A 382 -0.53 -1.49 24.67
CA LEU A 382 -1.26 -0.28 24.26
C LEU A 382 -0.87 0.18 22.84
N ARG A 383 0.40 0.05 22.43
CA ARG A 383 0.84 0.29 21.05
C ARG A 383 0.21 -0.68 20.05
N ALA A 384 0.19 -1.98 20.34
CA ALA A 384 -0.49 -2.97 19.51
C ALA A 384 -2.01 -2.66 19.40
N GLY A 385 -2.62 -2.14 20.47
CA GLY A 385 -3.99 -1.62 20.44
C GLY A 385 -4.17 -0.44 19.49
N ARG A 386 -3.33 0.59 19.60
CA ARG A 386 -3.34 1.76 18.69
C ARG A 386 -3.12 1.36 17.24
N TYR A 387 -2.28 0.35 16.97
CA TYR A 387 -2.13 -0.28 15.66
C TYR A 387 -3.43 -0.96 15.18
N LEU A 388 -4.04 -1.83 16.00
CA LEU A 388 -5.28 -2.55 15.63
C LEU A 388 -6.52 -1.65 15.52
N GLU A 389 -6.55 -0.47 16.14
CA GLU A 389 -7.71 0.45 16.04
C GLU A 389 -7.99 0.89 14.59
N ARG A 390 -6.98 0.91 13.71
CA ARG A 390 -7.15 1.20 12.27
C ARG A 390 -8.05 0.18 11.56
N PHE A 391 -8.12 -1.04 12.08
CA PHE A 391 -8.98 -2.12 11.58
C PHE A 391 -10.30 -2.24 12.35
N SER A 392 -10.70 -1.28 13.18
CA SER A 392 -11.90 -1.37 14.06
C SER A 392 -13.27 -1.44 13.36
N GLY A 393 -13.32 -1.55 12.02
CA GLY A 393 -14.49 -2.00 11.26
C GLY A 393 -14.53 -3.53 11.05
N ARG A 394 -13.37 -4.21 11.06
CA ARG A 394 -13.21 -5.66 10.83
C ARG A 394 -12.64 -6.41 12.04
N VAL A 395 -11.85 -5.77 12.90
CA VAL A 395 -11.34 -6.33 14.17
C VAL A 395 -12.19 -5.84 15.34
N LEU A 396 -12.91 -6.75 16.00
CA LEU A 396 -13.79 -6.45 17.12
C LEU A 396 -13.03 -6.09 18.39
N GLY A 397 -11.85 -6.67 18.62
CA GLY A 397 -10.95 -6.35 19.73
C GLY A 397 -9.93 -7.47 19.92
N TYR A 398 -9.12 -7.37 20.97
CA TYR A 398 -8.18 -8.43 21.35
C TYR A 398 -8.13 -8.70 22.85
N ALA A 399 -8.03 -9.99 23.21
CA ALA A 399 -7.96 -10.47 24.57
C ALA A 399 -6.52 -10.90 24.91
N VAL A 400 -5.87 -10.22 25.86
CA VAL A 400 -4.52 -10.60 26.33
C VAL A 400 -4.59 -11.85 27.22
N PHE A 401 -3.67 -12.79 27.00
CA PHE A 401 -3.79 -14.15 27.52
C PHE A 401 -3.58 -14.27 29.04
N THR A 402 -4.61 -14.79 29.71
CA THR A 402 -4.83 -14.91 31.16
C THR A 402 -4.96 -13.61 31.96
N LEU A 403 -6.12 -13.46 32.58
CA LEU A 403 -6.36 -12.77 33.83
C LEU A 403 -7.05 -13.77 34.78
N GLY A 404 -6.43 -14.06 35.93
CA GLY A 404 -7.01 -14.94 36.96
C GLY A 404 -6.26 -16.25 37.26
N HIS A 405 -5.10 -16.49 36.66
CA HIS A 405 -4.26 -17.65 36.99
C HIS A 405 -3.46 -17.42 38.29
N PHE A 406 -3.25 -18.48 39.09
CA PHE A 406 -2.59 -18.39 40.41
C PHE A 406 -1.10 -18.76 40.43
N HIS A 407 -0.51 -19.11 39.28
CA HIS A 407 0.93 -19.36 39.15
C HIS A 407 1.57 -18.33 38.22
N PRO A 408 2.62 -17.59 38.67
CA PRO A 408 3.34 -16.58 37.87
C PRO A 408 4.34 -17.24 36.91
N TRP A 409 3.86 -18.20 36.13
CA TRP A 409 4.59 -18.88 35.06
C TRP A 409 3.68 -18.90 33.83
N GLY A 410 3.88 -17.91 32.97
CA GLY A 410 3.14 -17.73 31.74
C GLY A 410 3.67 -16.50 31.01
N THR A 411 3.88 -16.61 29.70
CA THR A 411 4.57 -15.58 28.90
C THR A 411 3.79 -14.25 28.82
N TYR A 412 2.50 -14.27 29.21
CA TYR A 412 1.47 -13.34 28.75
C TYR A 412 0.57 -12.76 29.87
N ASP A 413 0.70 -13.20 31.12
CA ASP A 413 -0.25 -12.89 32.20
C ASP A 413 -0.29 -11.40 32.54
N ILE A 414 -1.49 -10.83 32.66
CA ILE A 414 -1.71 -9.42 33.02
C ILE A 414 -2.17 -9.23 34.48
N ALA A 415 -2.07 -10.22 35.35
CA ALA A 415 -2.47 -10.08 36.75
C ALA A 415 -1.79 -8.91 37.52
N GLY A 416 -2.48 -8.41 38.55
CA GLY A 416 -1.93 -7.42 39.49
C GLY A 416 -1.77 -6.01 38.90
N GLU A 417 -0.53 -5.53 38.87
CA GLU A 417 -0.19 -4.17 38.44
C GLU A 417 -0.47 -3.95 36.95
N ALA A 418 -0.15 -4.92 36.08
CA ALA A 418 -0.38 -4.82 34.64
C ALA A 418 -1.87 -4.60 34.29
N ALA A 419 -2.80 -5.38 34.83
CA ALA A 419 -4.24 -5.18 34.62
C ALA A 419 -4.76 -3.87 35.22
N THR A 420 -4.12 -3.35 36.27
CA THR A 420 -4.47 -2.04 36.86
C THR A 420 -4.04 -0.92 35.92
N LEU A 421 -2.78 -0.94 35.46
CA LEU A 421 -2.24 0.00 34.48
C LEU A 421 -2.98 -0.07 33.14
N LEU A 422 -3.37 -1.27 32.66
CA LEU A 422 -4.20 -1.42 31.46
C LEU A 422 -5.59 -0.80 31.64
N ALA A 423 -6.27 -1.07 32.76
CA ALA A 423 -7.59 -0.52 33.06
C ALA A 423 -7.59 1.02 33.18
N GLU A 424 -6.48 1.61 33.62
CA GLU A 424 -6.34 3.06 33.80
C GLU A 424 -5.82 3.76 32.53
N ARG A 425 -4.86 3.18 31.81
CA ARG A 425 -4.22 3.82 30.64
C ARG A 425 -4.95 3.61 29.31
N SER A 426 -5.74 2.55 29.15
CA SER A 426 -6.39 2.21 27.87
C SER A 426 -7.68 2.98 27.55
N GLN A 427 -8.09 3.90 28.42
CA GLN A 427 -9.33 4.66 28.28
C GLN A 427 -9.30 5.61 27.06
N ARG A 428 -10.38 5.61 26.27
CA ARG A 428 -10.44 6.35 25.00
C ARG A 428 -10.41 7.88 25.23
N GLY A 429 -9.23 8.48 25.09
CA GLY A 429 -9.01 9.92 25.23
C GLY A 429 -7.78 10.30 26.08
N THR A 430 -7.15 9.34 26.77
CA THR A 430 -5.85 9.54 27.44
C THR A 430 -4.66 9.46 26.48
N TRP A 431 -4.91 9.08 25.22
CA TRP A 431 -3.90 8.85 24.19
C TRP A 431 -3.11 10.12 23.83
N SER A 432 -1.95 10.30 24.45
CA SER A 432 -0.88 11.10 23.85
C SER A 432 -0.44 10.45 22.53
N GLN A 433 -0.19 11.26 21.50
CA GLN A 433 0.28 10.76 20.22
C GLN A 433 1.74 10.29 20.35
N ILE A 434 1.95 8.98 20.43
CA ILE A 434 3.22 8.39 20.05
C ILE A 434 3.26 8.33 18.52
N SER A 435 4.30 8.93 17.93
CA SER A 435 4.63 8.74 16.52
C SER A 435 4.81 7.24 16.25
N ILE A 436 4.09 6.74 15.26
CA ILE A 436 4.21 5.36 14.77
C ILE A 436 5.13 5.30 13.54
N ASP A 437 6.08 6.24 13.45
CA ASP A 437 7.03 6.35 12.35
C ASP A 437 8.21 5.36 12.54
N SER A 438 7.86 4.08 12.75
CA SER A 438 8.75 2.96 12.42
C SER A 438 9.00 2.99 10.91
N VAL A 439 10.26 3.06 10.51
CA VAL A 439 10.70 3.70 9.25
C VAL A 439 10.19 2.99 7.99
N ASP A 440 9.78 1.72 8.11
CA ASP A 440 9.28 0.89 7.00
C ASP A 440 7.75 0.87 6.82
N ILE A 441 6.96 1.53 7.69
CA ILE A 441 5.49 1.62 7.50
C ILE A 441 5.15 2.78 6.57
N VAL A 442 5.17 2.51 5.26
CA VAL A 442 4.63 3.42 4.23
C VAL A 442 3.13 3.67 4.52
N PRO A 443 2.65 4.93 4.57
CA PRO A 443 1.22 5.27 4.63
C PRO A 443 0.48 5.02 3.30
N GLY A 444 0.63 3.82 2.73
CA GLY A 444 0.20 3.42 1.39
C GLY A 444 -0.54 2.08 1.40
N GLU A 445 -1.78 2.11 1.89
CA GLU A 445 -2.88 1.15 1.66
C GLU A 445 -4.00 1.55 2.65
N THR A 446 -4.74 2.62 2.32
CA THR A 446 -5.95 2.95 3.09
C THR A 446 -7.06 1.99 2.68
N ASP A 447 -7.29 0.94 3.46
CA ASP A 447 -8.42 0.02 3.29
C ASP A 447 -9.76 0.79 3.39
N THR A 448 -10.28 1.20 2.23
CA THR A 448 -11.57 1.88 2.06
C THR A 448 -12.76 0.94 2.30
N THR A 449 -12.54 -0.38 2.33
CA THR A 449 -13.58 -1.37 2.65
C THR A 449 -13.96 -1.38 4.14
N THR A 450 -13.27 -0.57 4.96
CA THR A 450 -13.62 -0.30 6.36
C THR A 450 -14.89 0.56 6.55
N ASP A 451 -15.63 0.92 5.51
CA ASP A 451 -16.91 1.63 5.64
C ASP A 451 -18.15 0.71 5.50
N PRO A 452 -18.89 0.45 6.60
CA PRO A 452 -20.19 -0.19 6.55
C PRO A 452 -21.24 0.81 6.06
N GLY A 453 -21.21 1.11 4.76
CA GLY A 453 -22.24 1.89 4.05
C GLY A 453 -23.51 1.07 3.72
N GLY A 454 -23.48 -0.24 3.95
CA GLY A 454 -24.66 -1.10 3.87
C GLY A 454 -25.62 -0.86 5.04
N THR A 455 -26.92 -0.77 4.75
CA THR A 455 -27.98 -0.46 5.72
C THR A 455 -28.30 -1.62 6.67
N ALA A 456 -27.37 -1.90 7.59
CA ALA A 456 -27.63 -2.74 8.76
C ALA A 456 -28.64 -2.06 9.68
N THR A 457 -29.91 -2.46 9.58
CA THR A 457 -30.96 -2.06 10.53
C THR A 457 -30.58 -2.52 11.95
N ALA A 458 -30.82 -1.66 12.94
CA ALA A 458 -30.66 -2.06 14.34
C ALA A 458 -31.59 -3.24 14.66
N PRO A 459 -31.14 -4.23 15.48
CA PRO A 459 -31.96 -5.39 15.81
C PRO A 459 -33.24 -4.92 16.53
N PRO A 460 -34.43 -5.39 16.12
CA PRO A 460 -35.68 -5.03 16.78
C PRO A 460 -35.67 -5.58 18.21
N SER A 461 -36.10 -4.75 19.16
CA SER A 461 -36.34 -5.20 20.54
C SER A 461 -37.41 -6.30 20.57
N PRO A 462 -37.31 -7.32 21.44
CA PRO A 462 -38.29 -8.39 21.51
C PRO A 462 -39.67 -7.87 21.91
N GLY A 463 -40.59 -7.83 20.94
CA GLY A 463 -42.00 -7.54 21.18
C GLY A 463 -42.70 -8.68 21.95
N PRO A 464 -43.81 -8.40 22.64
CA PRO A 464 -44.54 -9.42 23.38
C PRO A 464 -45.15 -10.48 22.44
N GLY A 465 -45.11 -11.74 22.86
CA GLY A 465 -45.62 -12.87 22.07
C GLY A 465 -47.15 -12.83 21.86
N PRO A 466 -47.67 -13.44 20.77
CA PRO A 466 -49.09 -13.45 20.45
C PRO A 466 -49.89 -14.34 21.41
N GLY A 467 -51.10 -13.87 21.75
CA GLY A 467 -52.11 -14.64 22.50
C GLY A 467 -52.97 -15.54 21.62
N GLU A 468 -53.88 -16.29 22.26
CA GLU A 468 -54.69 -17.35 21.66
C GLU A 468 -55.86 -16.86 20.77
N GLY A 469 -56.25 -17.68 19.80
CA GLY A 469 -57.53 -17.62 19.06
C GLY A 469 -57.35 -17.47 17.52
N GLY A 470 -58.15 -18.12 16.67
CA GLY A 470 -59.20 -19.13 16.92
C GLY A 470 -60.30 -19.13 15.84
N GLY A 471 -60.44 -20.21 15.06
CA GLY A 471 -61.43 -20.39 13.98
C GLY A 471 -60.78 -20.96 12.71
N THR A 472 -60.94 -22.24 12.33
CA THR A 472 -62.11 -22.98 11.77
C THR A 472 -62.18 -23.00 10.23
N GLU A 473 -61.97 -24.21 9.70
CA GLU A 473 -62.22 -24.84 8.37
C GLU A 473 -63.55 -24.48 7.64
N PRO A 474 -63.78 -24.87 6.34
CA PRO A 474 -63.25 -26.08 5.64
C PRO A 474 -62.81 -25.99 4.14
N GLU A 475 -62.36 -27.15 3.63
CA GLU A 475 -61.99 -27.56 2.25
C GLU A 475 -63.23 -27.86 1.33
N PRO A 476 -63.16 -28.58 0.16
CA PRO A 476 -62.04 -29.12 -0.67
C PRO A 476 -62.23 -28.96 -2.23
N ASP A 477 -61.51 -29.81 -3.00
CA ASP A 477 -61.67 -30.26 -4.42
C ASP A 477 -60.64 -29.71 -5.45
N GLY A 478 -60.06 -30.49 -6.37
CA GLY A 478 -60.04 -31.96 -6.54
C GLY A 478 -59.46 -32.47 -7.90
N GLU A 479 -58.53 -33.44 -7.83
CA GLU A 479 -58.12 -34.46 -8.85
C GLU A 479 -57.57 -34.09 -10.27
N GLU A 480 -56.51 -34.83 -10.68
CA GLU A 480 -56.06 -35.11 -12.07
C GLU A 480 -56.74 -36.44 -12.58
N PRO A 481 -56.43 -37.12 -13.72
CA PRO A 481 -55.46 -36.86 -14.81
C PRO A 481 -55.93 -37.25 -16.28
N ALA A 482 -54.95 -37.23 -17.22
CA ALA A 482 -54.73 -38.21 -18.33
C ALA A 482 -55.27 -38.05 -19.79
N GLU A 483 -54.33 -38.33 -20.73
CA GLU A 483 -54.41 -39.01 -22.06
C GLU A 483 -54.93 -38.33 -23.36
N GLU A 484 -54.38 -38.82 -24.50
CA GLU A 484 -54.58 -38.43 -25.94
C GLU A 484 -55.52 -39.45 -26.67
N PRO A 485 -55.54 -39.74 -28.02
CA PRO A 485 -54.97 -39.12 -29.25
C PRO A 485 -55.93 -39.09 -30.50
N GLY A 486 -55.40 -38.80 -31.72
CA GLY A 486 -56.01 -39.09 -33.06
C GLY A 486 -55.99 -37.91 -34.07
N GLU A 487 -55.28 -37.93 -35.22
CA GLU A 487 -55.55 -38.64 -36.52
C GLU A 487 -56.79 -38.10 -37.27
N GLU A 488 -56.85 -37.77 -38.58
CA GLU A 488 -55.96 -37.68 -39.79
C GLU A 488 -56.69 -36.68 -40.80
N PRO A 489 -56.43 -36.47 -42.12
CA PRO A 489 -55.41 -37.01 -43.06
C PRO A 489 -54.72 -35.98 -44.03
N GLY A 490 -53.92 -36.49 -45.00
CA GLY A 490 -53.30 -35.73 -46.12
C GLY A 490 -54.18 -35.57 -47.40
N GLY A 491 -53.66 -35.17 -48.57
CA GLY A 491 -52.29 -34.81 -49.00
C GLY A 491 -52.22 -34.46 -50.51
N GLY A 492 -51.08 -33.96 -51.02
CA GLY A 492 -50.85 -33.55 -52.42
C GLY A 492 -49.37 -33.25 -52.74
N THR A 493 -48.95 -33.25 -54.01
CA THR A 493 -47.54 -33.48 -54.43
C THR A 493 -46.97 -32.49 -55.47
N GLU A 494 -45.64 -32.38 -55.49
CA GLU A 494 -44.75 -31.78 -56.53
C GLU A 494 -44.86 -30.22 -56.68
N GLU A 495 -43.79 -29.43 -56.83
CA GLU A 495 -42.40 -29.65 -57.28
C GLU A 495 -41.33 -28.99 -56.35
N GLU A 496 -40.04 -29.34 -56.55
CA GLU A 496 -38.83 -28.72 -55.96
C GLU A 496 -38.03 -27.96 -57.08
N PRO A 497 -37.01 -27.11 -56.83
CA PRO A 497 -36.08 -27.12 -55.67
C PRO A 497 -35.76 -25.74 -55.04
N GLY A 498 -34.95 -25.75 -53.98
CA GLY A 498 -34.22 -24.56 -53.50
C GLY A 498 -34.19 -24.41 -51.98
N GLY A 499 -33.23 -25.06 -51.31
CA GLY A 499 -32.98 -24.83 -49.89
C GLY A 499 -32.21 -23.52 -49.67
N GLY A 500 -32.75 -22.62 -48.85
CA GLY A 500 -31.99 -21.55 -48.22
C GLY A 500 -31.60 -21.98 -46.80
N GLN A 501 -30.34 -21.80 -46.42
CA GLN A 501 -29.82 -22.24 -45.13
C GLN A 501 -29.94 -21.10 -44.09
N GLU A 502 -30.40 -21.41 -42.88
CA GLU A 502 -30.35 -20.44 -41.77
C GLU A 502 -28.90 -20.31 -41.26
N PRO A 503 -28.42 -19.10 -40.90
CA PRO A 503 -27.05 -18.90 -40.45
C PRO A 503 -26.81 -19.53 -39.07
N SER A 504 -25.69 -20.25 -38.94
CA SER A 504 -25.25 -20.86 -37.69
C SER A 504 -24.92 -19.81 -36.61
N PRO A 505 -25.17 -20.09 -35.31
CA PRO A 505 -24.72 -19.22 -34.24
C PRO A 505 -23.18 -19.22 -34.11
N PRO A 506 -22.57 -18.12 -33.61
CA PRO A 506 -21.11 -18.03 -33.47
C PRO A 506 -20.56 -19.04 -32.45
N PRO A 507 -19.32 -19.55 -32.64
CA PRO A 507 -18.78 -20.67 -31.86
C PRO A 507 -18.42 -20.35 -30.39
N VAL A 508 -18.53 -19.09 -29.96
CA VAL A 508 -18.25 -18.65 -28.59
C VAL A 508 -19.38 -17.77 -28.07
N GLU A 509 -20.10 -18.24 -27.05
CA GLU A 509 -20.96 -17.38 -26.23
C GLU A 509 -20.09 -16.36 -25.49
N ARG A 510 -20.26 -15.07 -25.84
CA ARG A 510 -19.49 -13.93 -25.32
C ARG A 510 -20.29 -13.13 -24.31
N ARG A 511 -19.69 -12.78 -23.16
CA ARG A 511 -20.33 -12.01 -22.08
C ARG A 511 -19.49 -10.79 -21.70
N LEU A 512 -19.96 -9.62 -22.13
CA LEU A 512 -19.37 -8.32 -21.79
C LEU A 512 -20.19 -7.70 -20.65
N SER A 513 -19.53 -7.25 -19.58
CA SER A 513 -20.20 -6.46 -18.54
C SER A 513 -20.25 -4.98 -18.89
N GLU A 514 -21.12 -4.20 -18.23
CA GLU A 514 -21.35 -2.77 -18.50
C GLU A 514 -20.06 -1.90 -18.44
N SER A 515 -19.00 -2.35 -17.77
CA SER A 515 -17.71 -1.67 -17.74
C SER A 515 -16.95 -1.72 -19.08
N PHE A 516 -17.35 -2.56 -20.03
CA PHE A 516 -16.77 -2.62 -21.37
C PHE A 516 -16.94 -1.30 -22.13
N ASP A 517 -18.20 -0.87 -22.31
CA ASP A 517 -18.52 0.38 -23.00
C ASP A 517 -18.10 1.60 -22.16
N ALA A 518 -18.32 1.55 -20.84
CA ALA A 518 -18.02 2.65 -19.92
C ALA A 518 -16.52 2.97 -19.78
N TYR A 519 -15.63 2.02 -20.08
CA TYR A 519 -14.18 2.21 -20.09
C TYR A 519 -13.59 2.24 -21.52
N HIS A 520 -14.45 2.42 -22.54
CA HIS A 520 -14.07 2.51 -23.95
C HIS A 520 -13.15 1.36 -24.42
N MET A 521 -13.44 0.14 -23.98
CA MET A 521 -12.71 -1.03 -24.44
C MET A 521 -13.17 -1.45 -25.84
N ARG A 522 -12.23 -1.90 -26.68
CA ARG A 522 -12.50 -2.36 -28.06
C ARG A 522 -11.84 -3.72 -28.28
N ILE A 523 -12.64 -4.68 -28.73
CA ILE A 523 -12.15 -5.92 -29.35
C ILE A 523 -11.85 -5.61 -30.83
N TRP A 524 -10.72 -6.08 -31.31
CA TRP A 524 -10.29 -6.05 -32.70
C TRP A 524 -10.25 -7.49 -33.23
N SER A 525 -10.90 -7.72 -34.36
CA SER A 525 -10.98 -9.01 -35.06
C SER A 525 -9.67 -9.37 -35.77
N LEU A 526 -9.57 -10.60 -36.27
CA LEU A 526 -8.41 -11.07 -37.02
C LEU A 526 -8.17 -10.29 -38.32
N GLU A 527 -9.23 -9.85 -38.99
CA GLU A 527 -9.14 -9.10 -40.26
C GLU A 527 -8.64 -7.66 -40.08
N GLU A 528 -8.85 -7.07 -38.90
CA GLU A 528 -8.43 -5.69 -38.60
C GLU A 528 -6.93 -5.59 -38.22
N ARG A 529 -6.23 -6.71 -38.11
CA ARG A 529 -4.89 -6.76 -37.49
C ARG A 529 -3.76 -6.32 -38.44
N PRO A 530 -2.79 -5.52 -37.93
CA PRO A 530 -1.62 -5.14 -38.70
C PRO A 530 -0.57 -6.26 -38.82
N ASP A 531 -0.61 -7.30 -37.97
CA ASP A 531 0.27 -8.47 -38.10
C ASP A 531 -0.20 -9.41 -39.23
N GLN A 532 0.54 -9.43 -40.34
CA GLN A 532 0.33 -10.39 -41.42
C GLN A 532 0.65 -11.81 -40.95
N GLN A 533 -0.38 -12.53 -40.49
CA GLN A 533 -0.25 -13.92 -40.03
C GLN A 533 0.05 -14.89 -41.18
N GLU A 534 0.66 -16.03 -40.85
CA GLU A 534 0.72 -17.16 -41.77
C GLU A 534 -0.72 -17.69 -42.05
N PRO A 535 -0.99 -18.22 -43.26
CA PRO A 535 -2.33 -18.68 -43.62
C PRO A 535 -2.76 -19.86 -42.75
N LEU A 536 -3.73 -19.60 -41.87
CA LEU A 536 -4.36 -20.59 -41.00
C LEU A 536 -5.05 -21.69 -41.82
N GLY A 537 -5.07 -22.92 -41.28
CA GLY A 537 -5.64 -24.08 -41.95
C GLY A 537 -6.48 -24.97 -41.03
N PRO A 538 -7.14 -26.00 -41.62
CA PRO A 538 -7.92 -26.99 -40.86
C PRO A 538 -7.08 -27.65 -39.76
N GLY A 539 -7.64 -27.69 -38.55
CA GLY A 539 -7.00 -28.17 -37.33
C GLY A 539 -6.26 -27.13 -36.47
N ASP A 540 -5.99 -25.92 -36.97
CA ASP A 540 -5.33 -24.86 -36.19
C ASP A 540 -6.22 -24.35 -35.04
N ILE A 541 -5.60 -23.81 -33.99
CA ILE A 541 -6.30 -23.30 -32.80
C ILE A 541 -6.09 -21.79 -32.71
N VAL A 542 -7.19 -21.04 -32.66
CA VAL A 542 -7.20 -19.59 -32.42
C VAL A 542 -8.00 -19.26 -31.16
N TYR A 543 -7.73 -18.10 -30.56
CA TYR A 543 -8.41 -17.66 -29.34
C TYR A 543 -9.29 -16.44 -29.58
N LEU A 544 -10.57 -16.54 -29.19
CA LEU A 544 -11.58 -15.47 -29.27
C LEU A 544 -11.90 -14.92 -27.88
N VAL A 545 -12.17 -13.63 -27.76
CA VAL A 545 -12.58 -13.00 -26.49
C VAL A 545 -13.95 -13.52 -26.08
N LYS A 546 -14.00 -14.21 -24.94
CA LYS A 546 -15.21 -14.79 -24.36
C LYS A 546 -15.84 -13.83 -23.35
N ASP A 547 -15.15 -13.55 -22.25
CA ASP A 547 -15.72 -12.81 -21.12
C ASP A 547 -14.87 -11.58 -20.81
N VAL A 548 -15.53 -10.44 -20.55
CA VAL A 548 -14.87 -9.20 -20.09
C VAL A 548 -15.64 -8.62 -18.90
N PHE A 549 -14.98 -8.52 -17.74
CA PHE A 549 -15.58 -8.02 -16.49
C PHE A 549 -14.57 -7.28 -15.60
N THR A 550 -15.03 -6.70 -14.50
CA THR A 550 -14.21 -5.88 -13.58
C THR A 550 -14.50 -6.16 -12.11
N THR A 551 -13.59 -5.75 -11.22
CA THR A 551 -13.81 -5.66 -9.77
C THR A 551 -13.43 -4.28 -9.25
N VAL A 552 -14.02 -3.85 -8.13
CA VAL A 552 -13.75 -2.56 -7.46
C VAL A 552 -13.14 -2.81 -6.08
N ASN A 553 -12.02 -2.16 -5.75
CA ASN A 553 -11.19 -2.43 -4.55
C ASN A 553 -10.79 -3.91 -4.38
N GLY A 554 -10.65 -4.67 -5.48
CA GLY A 554 -10.44 -6.12 -5.46
C GLY A 554 -11.62 -6.91 -4.86
N SER A 555 -12.80 -6.29 -4.71
CA SER A 555 -13.98 -6.92 -4.15
C SER A 555 -14.74 -7.71 -5.21
N TRP A 556 -15.09 -8.96 -4.87
CA TRP A 556 -15.97 -9.81 -5.66
C TRP A 556 -17.43 -9.76 -5.17
N GLU A 557 -17.80 -8.73 -4.41
CA GLU A 557 -19.20 -8.47 -4.06
C GLU A 557 -20.02 -8.06 -5.29
N VAL A 558 -21.09 -8.82 -5.55
CA VAL A 558 -22.06 -8.54 -6.61
C VAL A 558 -23.03 -7.47 -6.09
N SER A 559 -22.66 -6.20 -6.27
CA SER A 559 -23.40 -5.05 -5.72
C SER A 559 -24.26 -4.29 -6.74
N GLY A 560 -24.17 -4.63 -8.04
CA GLY A 560 -24.88 -3.95 -9.11
C GLY A 560 -24.47 -2.49 -9.32
N GLN A 561 -23.31 -2.09 -8.78
CA GLN A 561 -22.72 -0.77 -9.00
C GLN A 561 -21.80 -0.78 -10.23
N PRO A 562 -21.61 0.35 -10.93
CA PRO A 562 -20.65 0.45 -12.03
C PRO A 562 -19.26 -0.07 -11.64
N GLY A 563 -18.72 -0.98 -12.45
CA GLY A 563 -17.43 -1.64 -12.22
C GLY A 563 -17.46 -2.86 -11.28
N SER A 564 -18.55 -3.09 -10.52
CA SER A 564 -18.68 -4.29 -9.67
C SER A 564 -18.75 -5.59 -10.48
N VAL A 565 -18.40 -6.72 -9.86
CA VAL A 565 -18.36 -8.01 -10.57
C VAL A 565 -19.78 -8.54 -10.86
N PRO A 566 -20.07 -9.01 -12.09
CA PRO A 566 -21.30 -9.70 -12.39
C PRO A 566 -21.42 -11.04 -11.64
N GLN A 567 -22.65 -11.43 -11.29
CA GLN A 567 -22.93 -12.72 -10.64
C GLN A 567 -22.33 -13.90 -11.43
N TRP A 568 -22.56 -13.94 -12.74
CA TRP A 568 -22.03 -14.98 -13.62
C TRP A 568 -20.50 -15.04 -13.66
N ALA A 569 -19.82 -13.91 -13.45
CA ALA A 569 -18.36 -13.85 -13.43
C ALA A 569 -17.81 -14.35 -12.09
N ARG A 570 -18.45 -14.00 -10.97
CA ARG A 570 -18.16 -14.60 -9.65
C ARG A 570 -18.32 -16.13 -9.70
N ASP A 571 -19.47 -16.62 -10.16
CA ASP A 571 -19.79 -18.05 -10.12
C ASP A 571 -18.94 -18.89 -11.09
N ALA A 572 -18.45 -18.28 -12.18
CA ALA A 572 -17.51 -18.91 -13.11
C ALA A 572 -16.06 -18.90 -12.59
N TYR A 573 -15.58 -17.75 -12.10
CA TYR A 573 -14.14 -17.48 -11.95
C TYR A 573 -13.63 -17.27 -10.52
N LEU A 574 -14.49 -17.00 -9.53
CA LEU A 574 -14.06 -16.95 -8.12
C LEU A 574 -13.87 -18.38 -7.59
N ARG A 575 -12.73 -18.97 -7.94
CA ARG A 575 -12.26 -20.26 -7.43
C ARG A 575 -11.28 -20.02 -6.28
N PRO A 576 -11.18 -20.92 -5.28
CA PRO A 576 -10.14 -20.84 -4.26
C PRO A 576 -8.75 -20.63 -4.90
N GLU A 577 -8.46 -21.35 -5.97
CA GLU A 577 -7.20 -21.35 -6.73
C GLU A 577 -6.87 -19.99 -7.38
N PHE A 578 -7.82 -19.06 -7.51
CA PHE A 578 -7.54 -17.73 -8.03
C PHE A 578 -6.93 -16.85 -6.93
N LEU A 579 -5.60 -16.96 -6.76
CA LEU A 579 -4.92 -16.39 -5.61
C LEU A 579 -4.99 -14.86 -5.56
N GLU A 580 -4.95 -14.26 -6.74
CA GLU A 580 -4.83 -12.84 -7.00
C GLU A 580 -6.18 -12.12 -7.08
N ALA A 581 -7.30 -12.85 -7.01
CA ALA A 581 -8.65 -12.33 -7.16
C ALA A 581 -8.93 -11.08 -6.29
N GLY A 582 -8.36 -11.02 -5.09
CA GLY A 582 -8.52 -9.91 -4.14
C GLY A 582 -7.70 -8.64 -4.42
N ALA A 583 -6.99 -8.53 -5.56
CA ALA A 583 -6.14 -7.39 -5.89
C ALA A 583 -6.87 -6.30 -6.71
N ASP A 584 -6.63 -5.03 -6.37
CA ASP A 584 -7.04 -3.87 -7.16
C ASP A 584 -5.93 -3.41 -8.12
N HIS A 585 -6.27 -2.52 -9.07
CA HIS A 585 -5.32 -1.94 -10.05
C HIS A 585 -4.59 -2.97 -10.93
N HIS A 586 -5.27 -4.03 -11.37
CA HIS A 586 -4.67 -5.09 -12.20
C HIS A 586 -5.43 -5.35 -13.50
N LEU A 587 -4.69 -5.74 -14.53
CA LEU A 587 -5.21 -6.45 -15.69
C LEU A 587 -5.03 -7.96 -15.48
N PHE A 588 -6.10 -8.74 -15.63
CA PHE A 588 -6.17 -10.19 -15.44
C PHE A 588 -6.55 -10.90 -16.75
N ALA A 589 -5.70 -11.81 -17.22
CA ALA A 589 -5.92 -12.57 -18.45
C ALA A 589 -5.98 -14.08 -18.18
N ALA A 590 -6.93 -14.77 -18.79
CA ALA A 590 -6.99 -16.23 -18.78
C ALA A 590 -7.42 -16.79 -20.15
N VAL A 591 -7.07 -18.05 -20.41
CA VAL A 591 -7.43 -18.76 -21.64
C VAL A 591 -8.15 -20.04 -21.28
N ILE A 592 -9.31 -20.29 -21.87
CA ILE A 592 -10.06 -21.54 -21.81
C ILE A 592 -9.65 -22.42 -22.99
N GLY A 593 -9.24 -23.67 -22.72
CA GLY A 593 -8.89 -24.65 -23.73
C GLY A 593 -10.09 -25.30 -24.41
N LEU A 594 -9.84 -26.14 -25.42
CA LEU A 594 -10.87 -26.94 -26.11
C LEU A 594 -11.55 -27.98 -25.19
N ASP A 595 -11.03 -28.19 -23.98
CA ASP A 595 -11.58 -29.02 -22.91
C ASP A 595 -12.43 -28.23 -21.89
N GLY A 596 -12.59 -26.92 -22.09
CA GLY A 596 -13.31 -26.03 -21.18
C GLY A 596 -12.54 -25.66 -19.89
N GLN A 597 -11.26 -26.04 -19.77
CA GLN A 597 -10.44 -25.74 -18.59
C GLN A 597 -9.54 -24.53 -18.80
N LEU A 598 -9.07 -23.90 -17.72
CA LEU A 598 -8.07 -22.83 -17.83
C LEU A 598 -6.70 -23.39 -18.23
N VAL A 599 -6.17 -22.93 -19.36
CA VAL A 599 -4.85 -23.29 -19.88
C VAL A 599 -3.77 -22.65 -19.02
N LYS A 600 -2.85 -23.47 -18.51
CA LYS A 600 -1.72 -23.04 -17.67
C LYS A 600 -0.44 -22.86 -18.49
N ASN A 601 0.45 -22.00 -18.00
CA ASN A 601 1.72 -21.63 -18.64
C ASN A 601 1.56 -21.13 -20.09
N HIS A 602 0.39 -20.59 -20.44
CA HIS A 602 0.09 -19.99 -21.73
C HIS A 602 0.57 -18.54 -21.73
N GLU A 603 1.17 -18.08 -22.83
CA GLU A 603 1.75 -16.73 -22.93
C GLU A 603 0.69 -15.69 -23.32
N ILE A 604 0.62 -14.62 -22.54
CA ILE A 604 -0.20 -13.44 -22.81
C ILE A 604 0.74 -12.27 -23.09
N LEU A 605 0.58 -11.64 -24.24
CA LEU A 605 1.25 -10.41 -24.61
C LEU A 605 0.43 -9.23 -24.08
N PHE A 606 1.09 -8.30 -23.38
CA PHE A 606 0.56 -7.02 -22.95
C PHE A 606 1.45 -5.91 -23.53
N TRP A 607 0.87 -4.83 -24.04
CA TRP A 607 1.64 -3.68 -24.52
C TRP A 607 0.85 -2.37 -24.38
N SER A 608 1.54 -1.23 -24.40
CA SER A 608 0.95 0.09 -24.07
C SER A 608 1.30 1.22 -25.05
N ASP A 609 1.53 0.88 -26.32
CA ASP A 609 1.81 1.84 -27.40
C ASP A 609 0.79 1.77 -28.55
N GLY A 610 -0.42 1.26 -28.26
CA GLY A 610 -1.54 1.15 -29.21
C GLY A 610 -1.57 -0.13 -30.05
N PHE A 611 -2.74 -0.39 -30.65
CA PHE A 611 -3.01 -1.61 -31.44
C PHE A 611 -2.09 -1.75 -32.66
N GLU A 612 -1.76 -0.64 -33.33
CA GLU A 612 -0.92 -0.58 -34.54
C GLU A 612 0.51 -1.11 -34.38
N ARG A 613 0.94 -1.42 -33.14
CA ARG A 613 2.23 -2.06 -32.83
C ARG A 613 2.22 -3.57 -32.95
N LEU A 614 1.04 -4.18 -33.11
CA LEU A 614 0.92 -5.62 -33.17
C LEU A 614 1.67 -6.19 -34.39
N GLY A 615 2.60 -7.11 -34.14
CA GLY A 615 3.45 -7.70 -35.18
C GLY A 615 4.55 -6.79 -35.75
N ASP A 616 4.73 -5.56 -35.28
CA ASP A 616 5.93 -4.75 -35.59
C ASP A 616 7.17 -5.51 -35.07
N PRO A 617 8.05 -6.05 -35.95
CA PRO A 617 9.17 -6.89 -35.52
C PRO A 617 10.30 -6.07 -34.87
N SER A 618 10.20 -4.74 -34.89
CA SER A 618 11.10 -3.82 -34.18
C SER A 618 10.55 -3.37 -32.82
N TYR A 619 9.27 -3.64 -32.53
CA TYR A 619 8.65 -3.24 -31.27
C TYR A 619 8.93 -4.24 -30.14
N ASN A 620 9.65 -3.77 -29.13
CA ASN A 620 10.07 -4.55 -27.97
C ASN A 620 9.22 -4.31 -26.71
N GLY A 621 8.25 -3.39 -26.72
CA GLY A 621 7.41 -3.01 -25.57
C GLY A 621 6.40 -4.06 -25.08
N TYR A 622 6.44 -5.28 -25.63
CA TYR A 622 5.63 -6.41 -25.17
C TYR A 622 6.10 -6.95 -23.81
N ILE A 623 5.33 -6.66 -22.76
CA ILE A 623 5.38 -7.40 -21.50
C ILE A 623 4.78 -8.79 -21.77
N ARG A 624 5.51 -9.85 -21.40
CA ARG A 624 5.13 -11.24 -21.60
C ARG A 624 4.84 -11.90 -20.27
N GLU A 625 3.56 -11.99 -19.93
CA GLU A 625 3.10 -12.71 -18.75
C GLU A 625 2.62 -14.12 -19.13
N ARG A 626 2.55 -15.01 -18.13
CA ARG A 626 2.12 -16.41 -18.34
C ARG A 626 1.03 -16.81 -17.36
N THR A 627 0.02 -17.52 -17.86
CA THR A 627 -1.08 -18.00 -17.00
C THR A 627 -0.53 -18.93 -15.93
N LYS A 628 -0.77 -18.60 -14.65
CA LYS A 628 -0.06 -19.23 -13.54
C LYS A 628 -0.48 -20.69 -13.35
N GLU A 629 0.48 -21.52 -12.95
CA GLU A 629 0.24 -22.92 -12.58
C GLU A 629 -0.74 -23.08 -11.40
N SER A 630 -0.84 -22.08 -10.53
CA SER A 630 -1.83 -22.04 -9.45
C SER A 630 -3.24 -21.75 -9.97
N SER A 631 -3.44 -20.58 -10.58
CA SER A 631 -4.77 -20.00 -10.82
C SER A 631 -5.30 -20.16 -12.26
N GLY A 632 -4.45 -20.45 -13.25
CA GLY A 632 -4.81 -20.34 -14.67
C GLY A 632 -4.93 -18.90 -15.18
N TRP A 633 -4.58 -17.91 -14.35
CA TRP A 633 -4.60 -16.49 -14.69
C TRP A 633 -3.18 -15.92 -14.80
N ALA A 634 -2.95 -15.10 -15.81
CA ALA A 634 -1.86 -14.13 -15.85
C ALA A 634 -2.37 -12.80 -15.27
N ASN A 635 -1.50 -12.01 -14.63
CA ASN A 635 -1.90 -10.70 -14.12
C ASN A 635 -0.76 -9.67 -14.17
N LEU A 636 -1.09 -8.47 -14.66
CA LEU A 636 -0.19 -7.33 -14.72
C LEU A 636 -0.70 -6.23 -13.78
N PHE A 637 0.17 -5.73 -12.91
CA PHE A 637 -0.13 -4.56 -12.08
C PHE A 637 -0.08 -3.29 -12.93
N MET A 638 -1.10 -2.44 -12.82
CA MET A 638 -1.15 -1.13 -13.44
C MET A 638 -0.87 -0.05 -12.39
N SER A 639 0.14 0.77 -12.63
CA SER A 639 0.48 1.88 -11.76
C SER A 639 -0.58 2.99 -11.82
N SER A 640 -0.60 3.87 -10.83
CA SER A 640 -1.46 5.06 -10.85
C SER A 640 -1.17 6.01 -12.02
N SER A 641 0.00 5.91 -12.65
CA SER A 641 0.34 6.59 -13.92
C SER A 641 -0.37 6.00 -15.15
N SER A 642 -0.89 4.77 -15.09
CA SER A 642 -1.72 4.14 -16.13
C SER A 642 -3.19 4.60 -16.09
N SER A 643 -3.46 5.82 -15.59
CA SER A 643 -4.82 6.33 -15.40
C SER A 643 -5.35 7.12 -16.60
N PHE A 644 -6.64 6.97 -16.92
CA PHE A 644 -7.32 7.70 -18.00
C PHE A 644 -8.70 8.24 -17.58
N SER A 645 -9.25 9.16 -18.37
CA SER A 645 -10.51 9.85 -18.12
C SER A 645 -11.50 9.65 -19.28
N PRO A 646 -12.46 8.72 -19.16
CA PRO A 646 -13.55 8.54 -20.13
C PRO A 646 -14.32 9.85 -20.42
N GLU A 647 -14.53 10.67 -19.39
CA GLU A 647 -15.22 11.98 -19.49
C GLU A 647 -14.52 12.99 -20.43
N ARG A 648 -13.27 12.74 -20.81
CA ARG A 648 -12.50 13.55 -21.76
C ARG A 648 -12.36 12.92 -23.15
N GLY A 649 -12.90 11.72 -23.35
CA GLY A 649 -12.70 10.94 -24.58
C GLY A 649 -11.31 10.30 -24.69
N GLU A 650 -10.58 10.17 -23.57
CA GLU A 650 -9.30 9.47 -23.55
C GLU A 650 -9.53 7.96 -23.81
N SER A 651 -8.79 7.37 -24.75
CA SER A 651 -8.86 5.94 -25.08
C SER A 651 -7.50 5.45 -25.59
N GLY A 652 -7.20 4.17 -25.36
CA GLY A 652 -5.81 3.69 -25.30
C GLY A 652 -5.11 4.18 -24.01
N PRO A 653 -3.96 3.57 -23.63
CA PRO A 653 -2.99 3.06 -24.60
C PRO A 653 -2.76 1.54 -24.59
N TRP A 654 -3.36 0.77 -23.66
CA TRP A 654 -3.04 -0.64 -23.48
C TRP A 654 -3.83 -1.58 -24.40
N CYS A 655 -3.19 -2.70 -24.76
CA CYS A 655 -3.73 -3.82 -25.49
C CYS A 655 -3.19 -5.14 -24.93
N TRP A 656 -3.94 -6.24 -25.09
CA TRP A 656 -3.47 -7.60 -24.79
C TRP A 656 -4.03 -8.66 -25.73
N ALA A 657 -3.29 -9.78 -25.84
CA ALA A 657 -3.69 -10.97 -26.57
C ALA A 657 -2.89 -12.22 -26.12
N PRO A 658 -3.49 -13.42 -26.05
CA PRO A 658 -2.74 -14.67 -25.99
C PRO A 658 -1.96 -14.91 -27.29
N ALA A 659 -0.88 -15.70 -27.21
CA ALA A 659 -0.14 -16.14 -28.38
C ALA A 659 -1.04 -17.00 -29.31
N GLY A 660 -1.25 -16.54 -30.55
CA GLY A 660 -2.20 -17.17 -31.49
C GLY A 660 -3.65 -16.72 -31.32
N ALA A 661 -3.92 -15.61 -30.64
CA ALA A 661 -5.26 -15.01 -30.65
C ALA A 661 -5.75 -14.76 -32.08
N ALA A 662 -7.04 -14.92 -32.32
CA ALA A 662 -7.72 -14.24 -33.42
C ALA A 662 -8.10 -12.81 -32.96
N GLU A 663 -8.70 -12.69 -31.78
CA GLU A 663 -9.18 -11.41 -31.24
C GLU A 663 -8.25 -10.79 -30.19
N VAL A 664 -7.91 -9.53 -30.42
CA VAL A 664 -7.14 -8.65 -29.53
C VAL A 664 -8.12 -7.71 -28.84
N ILE A 665 -7.82 -7.24 -27.63
CA ILE A 665 -8.64 -6.20 -26.99
C ILE A 665 -7.78 -5.13 -26.33
N CYS A 666 -8.21 -3.88 -26.45
CA CYS A 666 -7.51 -2.68 -25.98
C CYS A 666 -8.43 -1.81 -25.13
N GLY A 667 -7.86 -0.96 -24.27
CA GLY A 667 -8.61 -0.08 -23.37
C GLY A 667 -7.82 1.16 -22.91
N GLY A 668 -8.51 2.07 -22.23
CA GLY A 668 -7.95 3.37 -21.82
C GLY A 668 -6.90 3.31 -20.71
N GLY A 669 -7.06 2.42 -19.73
CA GLY A 669 -6.21 2.40 -18.54
C GLY A 669 -6.99 1.98 -17.30
N LEU A 670 -6.56 2.49 -16.15
CA LEU A 670 -7.35 2.55 -14.92
C LEU A 670 -8.24 3.81 -14.95
N PRO A 671 -9.53 3.77 -14.60
CA PRO A 671 -10.33 4.99 -14.54
C PRO A 671 -9.78 5.93 -13.45
N LEU A 672 -9.50 7.19 -13.79
CA LEU A 672 -8.75 8.12 -12.95
C LEU A 672 -9.38 8.32 -11.56
N ASN A 673 -8.62 7.96 -10.50
CA ASN A 673 -9.03 7.88 -9.08
C ASN A 673 -9.92 6.69 -8.68
N HIS A 674 -10.09 5.66 -9.51
CA HIS A 674 -10.86 4.46 -9.18
C HIS A 674 -9.96 3.23 -9.01
N HIS A 675 -10.14 2.52 -7.89
CA HIS A 675 -9.50 1.24 -7.60
C HIS A 675 -10.21 0.11 -8.39
N VAL A 676 -9.83 -0.10 -9.65
CA VAL A 676 -10.47 -1.10 -10.54
C VAL A 676 -9.45 -2.13 -11.01
N SER A 677 -9.88 -3.39 -11.12
CA SER A 677 -9.17 -4.42 -11.89
C SER A 677 -10.05 -4.92 -13.03
N THR A 678 -9.46 -5.18 -14.20
CA THR A 678 -10.14 -5.66 -15.41
C THR A 678 -9.73 -7.08 -15.74
N PHE A 679 -10.69 -7.92 -16.08
CA PHE A 679 -10.53 -9.35 -16.33
C PHE A 679 -11.01 -9.68 -17.73
N VAL A 680 -10.18 -10.37 -18.52
CA VAL A 680 -10.54 -10.91 -19.84
C VAL A 680 -10.21 -12.39 -19.91
N VAL A 681 -11.16 -13.14 -20.45
CA VAL A 681 -11.01 -14.57 -20.72
C VAL A 681 -11.18 -14.80 -22.21
N TRP A 682 -10.21 -15.43 -22.85
CA TRP A 682 -10.35 -15.95 -24.21
C TRP A 682 -10.78 -17.42 -24.18
N GLN A 683 -11.43 -17.89 -25.24
CA GLN A 683 -11.75 -19.29 -25.46
C GLN A 683 -11.06 -19.78 -26.75
N ALA A 684 -10.39 -20.92 -26.66
CA ALA A 684 -9.86 -21.65 -27.81
C ALA A 684 -11.00 -22.18 -28.70
N VAL A 685 -10.87 -21.99 -30.00
CA VAL A 685 -11.70 -22.62 -31.03
C VAL A 685 -10.79 -23.17 -32.13
N ARG A 686 -11.30 -24.11 -32.94
CA ARG A 686 -10.60 -24.57 -34.14
C ARG A 686 -10.86 -23.58 -35.27
N TRP A 687 -9.88 -23.36 -36.13
CA TRP A 687 -10.03 -22.49 -37.29
C TRP A 687 -11.17 -22.96 -38.22
N GLU A 688 -11.28 -24.27 -38.42
CA GLU A 688 -12.36 -24.91 -39.19
C GLU A 688 -13.77 -24.71 -38.59
N ASP A 689 -13.90 -24.63 -37.26
CA ASP A 689 -15.16 -24.32 -36.58
C ASP A 689 -15.55 -22.83 -36.72
N LEU A 690 -14.57 -21.96 -37.04
CA LEU A 690 -14.76 -20.52 -37.25
C LEU A 690 -15.05 -20.19 -38.72
N GLU A 691 -14.30 -20.76 -39.67
CA GLU A 691 -14.58 -20.64 -41.11
C GLU A 691 -15.99 -21.14 -41.46
N ALA A 692 -16.44 -22.24 -40.85
CA ALA A 692 -17.79 -22.79 -41.04
C ALA A 692 -18.92 -21.84 -40.60
N GLY A 693 -18.62 -20.81 -39.78
CA GLY A 693 -19.56 -19.74 -39.40
C GLY A 693 -19.42 -18.46 -40.24
N LEU A 694 -18.33 -18.29 -40.99
CA LEU A 694 -18.05 -17.12 -41.84
C LEU A 694 -18.34 -17.39 -43.33
N GLY A 695 -18.37 -18.66 -43.73
CA GLY A 695 -18.37 -19.12 -45.12
C GLY A 695 -19.67 -19.01 -45.93
N GLU A 696 -20.49 -17.97 -45.78
CA GLU A 696 -21.57 -17.68 -46.75
C GLU A 696 -21.85 -16.17 -46.90
N GLY A 697 -21.07 -15.52 -47.77
CA GLY A 697 -21.10 -14.08 -48.02
C GLY A 697 -20.43 -13.66 -49.33
N GLY A 698 -20.68 -14.42 -50.41
CA GLY A 698 -20.03 -14.22 -51.72
C GLY A 698 -20.42 -12.89 -52.40
N ALA A 699 -19.45 -12.29 -53.10
CA ALA A 699 -19.59 -10.97 -53.70
C ALA A 699 -20.63 -10.89 -54.85
N GLU A 700 -21.37 -9.78 -54.90
CA GLU A 700 -22.05 -9.30 -56.11
C GLU A 700 -21.25 -8.13 -56.73
N GLU A 701 -20.72 -8.34 -57.95
CA GLU A 701 -20.14 -7.25 -58.74
C GLU A 701 -21.22 -6.47 -59.51
N GLY A 702 -21.68 -5.38 -58.90
CA GLY A 702 -21.99 -4.11 -59.57
C GLY A 702 -23.25 -3.97 -60.44
N GLU A 703 -23.97 -2.87 -60.23
CA GLU A 703 -24.56 -2.10 -61.34
C GLU A 703 -24.61 -0.59 -61.00
N GLN A 704 -24.26 0.27 -61.95
CA GLN A 704 -24.55 1.71 -61.89
C GLN A 704 -25.72 2.04 -62.81
N PRO A 705 -26.72 2.78 -62.30
CA PRO A 705 -27.35 3.84 -63.07
C PRO A 705 -27.27 5.19 -62.33
N GLY A 706 -27.14 6.29 -63.08
CA GLY A 706 -26.96 7.64 -62.53
C GLY A 706 -28.03 8.66 -62.98
N GLY A 707 -27.87 9.91 -62.52
CA GLY A 707 -28.79 11.03 -62.73
C GLY A 707 -29.62 11.34 -61.46
N GLU A 708 -29.90 12.59 -61.08
CA GLU A 708 -29.59 13.89 -61.70
C GLU A 708 -29.20 14.95 -60.63
N GLU A 709 -28.55 16.05 -61.04
CA GLU A 709 -28.32 17.23 -60.20
C GLU A 709 -29.59 18.14 -60.12
N PRO A 710 -29.61 19.20 -59.29
CA PRO A 710 -28.85 20.45 -59.55
C PRO A 710 -27.98 20.88 -58.34
N GLY A 711 -26.83 21.55 -58.46
CA GLY A 711 -26.39 22.48 -59.52
C GLY A 711 -26.75 23.93 -59.13
N GLY A 712 -25.84 24.88 -58.93
CA GLY A 712 -24.37 24.85 -58.93
C GLY A 712 -23.80 26.21 -59.38
N GLU A 713 -22.71 26.71 -58.77
CA GLU A 713 -21.83 27.73 -59.38
C GLU A 713 -20.49 27.89 -58.60
N GLN A 714 -19.37 27.61 -59.27
CA GLN A 714 -18.04 28.18 -59.01
C GLN A 714 -17.65 29.06 -60.22
N PRO A 715 -16.59 29.89 -60.12
CA PRO A 715 -15.27 29.45 -60.62
C PRO A 715 -14.11 29.87 -59.66
N GLY A 716 -12.85 29.40 -59.76
CA GLY A 716 -12.12 28.69 -60.84
C GLY A 716 -11.27 29.66 -61.67
N GLY A 717 -10.00 29.43 -62.08
CA GLY A 717 -8.95 28.46 -61.69
C GLY A 717 -7.63 29.23 -61.43
N GLU A 718 -6.39 28.80 -61.71
CA GLU A 718 -5.83 27.53 -62.24
C GLU A 718 -4.28 27.52 -62.01
N GLN A 719 -3.58 26.44 -62.41
CA GLN A 719 -2.13 26.14 -62.24
C GLN A 719 -1.18 26.86 -63.27
N PRO A 720 0.16 26.58 -63.37
CA PRO A 720 1.16 25.92 -62.49
C PRO A 720 2.51 26.72 -62.33
N GLY A 721 3.52 26.10 -61.69
CA GLY A 721 4.82 26.69 -61.32
C GLY A 721 5.87 26.96 -62.42
N GLY A 722 7.02 27.48 -61.94
CA GLY A 722 8.21 27.87 -62.71
C GLY A 722 9.41 28.11 -61.77
N GLY A 723 10.65 28.01 -62.26
CA GLY A 723 11.87 28.00 -61.43
C GLY A 723 12.70 29.31 -61.40
N GLU A 724 13.81 29.22 -60.66
CA GLU A 724 14.92 30.17 -60.42
C GLU A 724 15.56 30.84 -61.68
N PRO A 725 16.45 31.87 -61.60
CA PRO A 725 17.30 32.26 -60.44
C PRO A 725 17.58 33.77 -60.19
N GLY A 726 18.32 34.04 -59.10
CA GLY A 726 19.10 35.27 -58.85
C GLY A 726 18.46 36.27 -57.87
N GLY A 727 19.16 36.93 -56.93
CA GLY A 727 20.56 36.79 -56.49
C GLY A 727 21.36 38.09 -56.51
N GLU A 728 21.63 38.70 -55.35
CA GLU A 728 22.75 39.61 -55.11
C GLU A 728 22.96 39.85 -53.59
N GLU A 729 24.17 39.52 -53.11
CA GLU A 729 24.77 39.95 -51.82
C GLU A 729 25.87 40.98 -52.16
N PRO A 730 26.50 41.76 -51.23
CA PRO A 730 27.48 41.17 -50.30
C PRO A 730 27.79 41.93 -48.98
N GLY A 731 28.58 41.29 -48.09
CA GLY A 731 29.68 41.98 -47.37
C GLY A 731 29.74 41.77 -45.85
N GLY A 732 30.75 41.09 -45.29
CA GLY A 732 31.82 40.33 -45.95
C GLY A 732 32.98 39.89 -45.03
N GLU A 733 34.05 39.40 -45.66
CA GLU A 733 35.40 39.10 -45.12
C GLU A 733 35.58 37.89 -44.17
N GLU A 734 35.63 36.69 -44.78
CA GLU A 734 36.66 35.70 -44.41
C GLU A 734 38.00 36.01 -45.11
N PRO A 735 39.12 35.40 -44.66
CA PRO A 735 40.16 35.00 -45.60
C PRO A 735 40.74 33.59 -45.36
N GLY A 736 40.36 32.65 -46.24
CA GLY A 736 41.30 31.74 -46.94
C GLY A 736 42.02 30.64 -46.15
N GLY A 737 41.68 29.38 -46.43
CA GLY A 737 42.37 28.21 -45.89
C GLY A 737 43.70 27.84 -46.58
N GLN A 738 44.57 27.15 -45.85
CA GLN A 738 45.73 26.41 -46.34
C GLN A 738 45.93 25.11 -45.54
N GLU A 739 46.00 23.99 -46.26
CA GLU A 739 46.83 22.84 -45.84
C GLU A 739 48.22 22.98 -46.51
N PRO A 740 49.27 22.25 -46.07
CA PRO A 740 49.38 21.37 -44.90
C PRO A 740 50.53 21.79 -43.95
N ASP A 741 50.59 21.23 -42.73
CA ASP A 741 51.76 20.46 -42.27
C ASP A 741 51.52 19.74 -40.92
N GLY A 742 52.42 18.83 -40.54
CA GLY A 742 52.35 18.11 -39.26
C GLY A 742 52.77 18.96 -38.05
N GLY A 743 51.79 19.43 -37.26
CA GLY A 743 52.01 20.18 -36.02
C GLY A 743 51.73 19.36 -34.75
N THR A 744 52.72 19.26 -33.85
CA THR A 744 52.54 18.66 -32.51
C THR A 744 51.52 19.45 -31.68
N PRO A 745 50.56 18.80 -30.98
CA PRO A 745 49.66 19.49 -30.07
C PRO A 745 50.41 20.26 -28.96
N ALA A 746 49.99 21.49 -28.69
CA ALA A 746 50.50 22.26 -27.56
C ALA A 746 49.87 21.75 -26.24
N PRO A 747 50.61 21.74 -25.12
CA PRO A 747 50.13 21.18 -23.85
C PRO A 747 49.14 22.12 -23.14
N GLY A 748 48.16 21.55 -22.43
CA GLY A 748 47.32 22.29 -21.46
C GLY A 748 45.81 22.32 -21.74
N GLY A 749 45.30 21.57 -22.72
CA GLY A 749 43.87 21.29 -22.83
C GLY A 749 43.43 20.22 -21.83
N PHE A 750 42.21 20.32 -21.29
CA PHE A 750 41.60 19.22 -20.55
C PHE A 750 41.35 18.04 -21.52
N PRO A 751 41.70 16.79 -21.20
CA PRO A 751 41.69 15.68 -22.19
C PRO A 751 40.30 15.22 -22.64
N ILE A 752 39.22 15.80 -22.10
CA ILE A 752 37.84 15.56 -22.52
C ILE A 752 37.06 16.86 -22.63
N THR A 753 36.19 16.95 -23.64
CA THR A 753 35.13 17.96 -23.72
C THR A 753 33.96 17.50 -22.86
N ARG A 754 33.57 18.31 -21.85
CA ARG A 754 32.46 18.02 -20.94
C ARG A 754 31.16 18.68 -21.42
N ARG A 755 30.03 17.96 -21.38
CA ARG A 755 28.69 18.53 -21.67
C ARG A 755 27.73 18.25 -20.51
N LEU A 756 26.99 19.26 -20.11
CA LEU A 756 26.00 19.17 -19.03
C LEU A 756 24.65 19.63 -19.61
N SER A 757 23.55 18.96 -19.27
CA SER A 757 22.21 19.49 -19.59
C SER A 757 21.99 20.80 -18.80
N PRO A 758 21.16 21.73 -19.31
CA PRO A 758 20.88 23.00 -18.60
C PRO A 758 20.31 22.81 -17.18
N TRP A 759 19.77 21.63 -16.89
CA TRP A 759 19.11 21.29 -15.64
C TRP A 759 20.05 20.71 -14.57
N VAL A 760 21.32 20.42 -14.88
CA VAL A 760 22.29 19.84 -13.92
C VAL A 760 22.50 20.75 -12.71
N GLU A 761 22.59 22.07 -12.92
CA GLU A 761 22.69 23.06 -11.83
C GLU A 761 21.37 23.18 -11.05
N HIS A 762 20.23 23.15 -11.75
CA HIS A 762 18.89 23.16 -11.14
C HIS A 762 18.66 21.95 -10.24
N TYR A 763 19.28 20.81 -10.54
CA TYR A 763 19.24 19.59 -9.73
C TYR A 763 20.44 19.44 -8.77
N ASN A 764 21.20 20.52 -8.53
CA ASN A 764 22.22 20.61 -7.49
C ASN A 764 23.27 19.46 -7.53
N LEU A 765 23.50 18.89 -8.72
CA LEU A 765 24.43 17.79 -8.94
C LEU A 765 25.87 18.31 -8.89
N ARG A 766 26.76 17.58 -8.22
CA ARG A 766 28.15 18.01 -7.98
C ARG A 766 29.14 16.95 -8.42
N ILE A 767 30.11 17.36 -9.24
CA ILE A 767 31.28 16.56 -9.59
C ILE A 767 32.36 16.85 -8.54
N GLN A 768 32.71 15.85 -7.73
CA GLN A 768 33.85 15.90 -6.82
C GLN A 768 35.11 15.50 -7.56
N SER A 769 36.19 16.26 -7.43
CA SER A 769 37.46 16.03 -8.11
C SER A 769 38.35 14.99 -7.41
N LEU A 770 39.35 14.49 -8.13
CA LEU A 770 40.35 13.54 -7.62
C LEU A 770 41.07 14.05 -6.36
N ASP A 771 41.39 15.34 -6.30
CA ASP A 771 42.06 15.97 -5.15
C ASP A 771 41.17 16.06 -3.90
N ALA A 772 39.84 16.00 -4.07
CA ALA A 772 38.88 16.00 -2.97
C ALA A 772 38.57 14.59 -2.42
N ARG A 773 39.01 13.52 -3.10
CA ARG A 773 38.71 12.13 -2.70
C ARG A 773 39.50 11.71 -1.45
N PRO A 774 38.86 11.15 -0.40
CA PRO A 774 39.55 10.66 0.80
C PRO A 774 40.44 9.44 0.55
N ASP A 775 40.18 8.64 -0.49
CA ASP A 775 40.88 7.38 -0.79
C ASP A 775 42.13 7.54 -1.67
N HIS A 776 42.42 8.76 -2.15
CA HIS A 776 43.64 9.14 -2.88
C HIS A 776 44.19 8.10 -3.89
N PRO A 777 43.39 7.65 -4.87
CA PRO A 777 43.72 6.49 -5.71
C PRO A 777 44.98 6.69 -6.57
N GLN A 778 45.81 5.64 -6.64
CA GLN A 778 47.06 5.58 -7.41
C GLN A 778 46.90 4.57 -8.54
N GLY A 779 47.14 5.03 -9.77
CA GLY A 779 46.95 4.29 -11.03
C GLY A 779 47.06 5.26 -12.22
N ASP A 780 47.46 4.75 -13.39
CA ASP A 780 47.82 5.55 -14.56
C ASP A 780 46.66 5.82 -15.53
N ILE A 781 45.54 5.10 -15.42
CA ILE A 781 44.27 5.39 -16.09
C ILE A 781 43.30 5.89 -15.03
N VAL A 782 42.55 6.96 -15.35
CA VAL A 782 41.50 7.51 -14.49
C VAL A 782 40.25 7.83 -15.30
N TYR A 783 39.08 7.75 -14.67
CA TYR A 783 37.80 8.06 -15.31
C TYR A 783 37.31 9.46 -14.89
N LEU A 784 37.08 10.33 -15.87
CA LEU A 784 36.56 11.69 -15.69
C LEU A 784 35.12 11.78 -16.21
N VAL A 785 34.31 12.65 -15.62
CA VAL A 785 32.93 12.90 -16.06
C VAL A 785 32.95 13.65 -17.39
N LYS A 786 32.42 13.01 -18.43
CA LYS A 786 32.25 13.55 -19.77
C LYS A 786 30.90 14.23 -19.92
N ASP A 787 29.82 13.47 -19.77
CA ASP A 787 28.46 13.99 -19.99
C ASP A 787 27.58 13.79 -18.75
N ILE A 788 26.74 14.77 -18.44
CA ILE A 788 25.60 14.61 -17.52
C ILE A 788 24.35 15.12 -18.21
N PHE A 789 23.28 14.33 -18.23
CA PHE A 789 21.98 14.74 -18.74
C PHE A 789 20.83 14.08 -17.98
N THR A 790 19.60 14.38 -18.38
CA THR A 790 18.37 13.88 -17.76
C THR A 790 17.37 13.45 -18.84
N THR A 791 16.48 12.52 -18.52
CA THR A 791 15.21 12.35 -19.25
C THR A 791 14.05 12.73 -18.32
N ARG A 792 12.86 12.94 -18.89
CA ARG A 792 11.68 13.32 -18.14
C ARG A 792 10.48 12.48 -18.56
N ASP A 793 9.69 12.00 -17.59
CA ASP A 793 8.54 11.12 -17.81
C ASP A 793 8.95 9.88 -18.66
N GLY A 794 10.18 9.37 -18.40
CA GLY A 794 10.85 8.33 -19.21
C GLY A 794 11.29 8.76 -20.64
N SER A 795 10.76 9.88 -21.14
CA SER A 795 10.87 10.30 -22.54
C SER A 795 12.27 10.73 -22.96
N TRP A 796 12.65 10.25 -24.14
CA TRP A 796 13.84 10.64 -24.88
C TRP A 796 13.58 11.71 -25.96
N GLU A 797 12.35 12.23 -26.08
CA GLU A 797 12.07 13.34 -26.99
C GLU A 797 12.55 14.67 -26.38
N PRO A 798 13.39 15.46 -27.08
CA PRO A 798 13.87 16.73 -26.56
C PRO A 798 12.76 17.77 -26.44
N SER A 799 12.76 18.56 -25.36
CA SER A 799 11.81 19.67 -25.17
C SER A 799 12.39 20.74 -24.24
N ASP A 800 11.76 21.93 -24.25
CA ASP A 800 12.12 23.03 -23.34
C ASP A 800 11.66 22.83 -21.89
N GLN A 801 11.00 21.70 -21.56
CA GLN A 801 10.54 21.43 -20.20
C GLN A 801 11.70 21.11 -19.25
N PRO A 802 11.65 21.56 -17.98
CA PRO A 802 12.62 21.17 -16.96
C PRO A 802 12.79 19.66 -16.88
N GLY A 803 14.03 19.21 -17.08
CA GLY A 803 14.43 17.80 -17.00
C GLY A 803 14.40 17.00 -18.30
N SER A 804 13.83 17.53 -19.39
CA SER A 804 13.87 16.87 -20.70
C SER A 804 15.30 16.67 -21.23
N VAL A 805 15.47 15.68 -22.11
CA VAL A 805 16.78 15.31 -22.67
C VAL A 805 17.27 16.35 -23.70
N PRO A 806 18.56 16.73 -23.67
CA PRO A 806 19.15 17.52 -24.75
C PRO A 806 19.21 16.73 -26.06
N GLN A 807 18.99 17.40 -27.21
CA GLN A 807 19.12 16.80 -28.55
C GLN A 807 20.45 16.04 -28.72
N TRP A 808 21.57 16.65 -28.35
CA TRP A 808 22.90 16.00 -28.44
C TRP A 808 23.03 14.71 -27.62
N ALA A 809 22.28 14.57 -26.52
CA ALA A 809 22.33 13.37 -25.68
C ALA A 809 21.47 12.24 -26.27
N ARG A 810 20.34 12.58 -26.90
CA ARG A 810 19.57 11.64 -27.72
C ARG A 810 20.42 11.12 -28.88
N ASP A 811 20.99 12.01 -29.68
CA ASP A 811 21.73 11.63 -30.90
C ASP A 811 22.98 10.77 -30.56
N ASP A 812 23.69 11.11 -29.49
CA ASP A 812 24.90 10.38 -29.08
C ASP A 812 24.62 9.07 -28.32
N TYR A 813 23.52 8.95 -27.56
CA TYR A 813 23.30 7.81 -26.67
C TYR A 813 22.03 6.98 -26.93
N LEU A 814 20.98 7.53 -27.54
CA LEU A 814 19.83 6.74 -27.99
C LEU A 814 20.06 6.23 -29.41
N LYS A 815 20.60 5.02 -29.52
CA LYS A 815 20.70 4.31 -30.80
C LYS A 815 19.37 3.66 -31.17
N PRO A 816 19.09 3.40 -32.46
CA PRO A 816 17.90 2.66 -32.88
C PRO A 816 17.93 1.21 -32.36
N PHE A 817 16.76 0.61 -32.21
CA PHE A 817 16.61 -0.79 -31.80
C PHE A 817 17.40 -1.72 -32.72
N GLY A 818 18.12 -2.68 -32.15
CA GLY A 818 19.02 -3.58 -32.87
C GLY A 818 20.46 -3.07 -33.09
N ALA A 819 20.80 -1.85 -32.67
CA ALA A 819 22.19 -1.41 -32.60
C ALA A 819 23.00 -2.24 -31.56
N PRO A 820 24.30 -2.52 -31.78
CA PRO A 820 25.13 -3.30 -30.84
C PRO A 820 25.31 -2.67 -29.45
N ASP A 821 24.97 -1.39 -29.33
CA ASP A 821 25.00 -0.49 -28.18
C ASP A 821 23.63 0.17 -27.92
N TYR A 822 22.53 -0.46 -28.39
CA TYR A 822 21.16 -0.01 -28.11
C TYR A 822 20.90 0.10 -26.60
N PHE A 823 20.36 1.24 -26.16
CA PHE A 823 20.03 1.49 -24.76
C PHE A 823 18.72 0.79 -24.37
N ASP A 824 18.85 -0.31 -23.64
CA ASP A 824 17.76 -1.25 -23.34
C ASP A 824 16.83 -0.80 -22.19
N ASP A 825 17.23 0.19 -21.38
CA ASP A 825 16.35 0.84 -20.39
C ASP A 825 15.73 2.16 -20.92
N ALA A 826 15.65 2.35 -22.25
CA ALA A 826 14.95 3.51 -22.82
C ALA A 826 13.48 3.53 -22.38
N GLY A 827 13.00 4.67 -21.85
CA GLY A 827 11.71 4.77 -21.15
C GLY A 827 11.81 4.69 -19.62
N GLY A 828 12.96 4.30 -19.06
CA GLY A 828 13.17 4.21 -17.61
C GLY A 828 13.08 5.57 -16.89
N ASP A 829 12.10 5.70 -16.00
CA ASP A 829 11.83 6.88 -15.14
C ASP A 829 12.27 6.63 -13.69
N HIS A 830 12.60 7.67 -12.92
CA HIS A 830 13.13 7.60 -11.54
C HIS A 830 14.42 6.78 -11.35
N HIS A 831 15.31 6.76 -12.36
CA HIS A 831 16.58 6.03 -12.34
C HIS A 831 17.82 6.92 -12.25
N LEU A 832 18.91 6.36 -11.68
CA LEU A 832 20.28 6.80 -11.97
C LEU A 832 20.91 5.84 -12.98
N PHE A 833 21.39 6.37 -14.09
CA PHE A 833 22.04 5.64 -15.19
C PHE A 833 23.51 6.06 -15.32
N ALA A 834 24.38 5.08 -15.58
CA ALA A 834 25.80 5.34 -15.79
C ALA A 834 26.44 4.52 -16.90
N ALA A 835 27.29 5.18 -17.68
CA ALA A 835 28.10 4.59 -18.73
C ALA A 835 29.58 4.98 -18.56
N VAL A 836 30.47 4.17 -19.11
CA VAL A 836 31.92 4.43 -19.12
C VAL A 836 32.46 4.22 -20.52
N ILE A 837 33.12 5.22 -21.07
CA ILE A 837 33.80 5.17 -22.37
C ILE A 837 35.27 4.81 -22.15
N GLY A 838 35.76 3.80 -22.87
CA GLY A 838 37.15 3.34 -22.81
C GLY A 838 38.14 4.25 -23.54
N LEU A 839 39.43 3.92 -23.45
CA LEU A 839 40.50 4.61 -24.20
C LEU A 839 40.40 4.39 -25.74
N ASP A 840 39.60 3.41 -26.16
CA ASP A 840 39.23 3.11 -27.54
C ASP A 840 38.01 3.91 -28.04
N GLY A 841 37.37 4.69 -27.16
CA GLY A 841 36.14 5.43 -27.46
C GLY A 841 34.86 4.59 -27.45
N GLN A 842 34.91 3.30 -27.10
CA GLN A 842 33.75 2.40 -27.01
C GLN A 842 33.13 2.43 -25.61
N LEU A 843 31.86 2.04 -25.48
CA LEU A 843 31.24 1.79 -24.17
C LEU A 843 31.79 0.50 -23.54
N MET A 844 32.36 0.62 -22.34
CA MET A 844 32.89 -0.50 -21.56
C MET A 844 31.74 -1.37 -21.03
N ARG A 845 31.76 -2.66 -21.36
CA ARG A 845 30.81 -3.68 -20.89
C ARG A 845 31.37 -4.38 -19.65
N GLY A 846 30.53 -4.74 -18.68
CA GLY A 846 30.92 -5.39 -17.43
C GLY A 846 31.72 -4.50 -16.45
N LYS A 847 31.89 -3.20 -16.72
CA LYS A 847 32.66 -2.30 -15.85
C LYS A 847 31.88 -2.06 -14.56
N GLU A 848 32.54 -2.30 -13.43
CA GLU A 848 31.92 -2.14 -12.12
C GLU A 848 31.73 -0.68 -11.73
N ILE A 849 30.51 -0.38 -11.31
CA ILE A 849 29.96 0.92 -10.92
C ILE A 849 29.46 0.83 -9.48
N VAL A 850 29.78 1.84 -8.67
CA VAL A 850 29.53 1.85 -7.22
C VAL A 850 28.63 3.02 -6.85
N TYR A 851 27.61 2.73 -6.05
CA TYR A 851 26.66 3.66 -5.47
C TYR A 851 26.69 3.59 -3.95
N TRP A 852 26.48 4.72 -3.27
CA TRP A 852 26.24 4.76 -1.83
C TRP A 852 25.44 6.02 -1.45
N SER A 853 24.77 5.98 -0.30
CA SER A 853 23.78 6.98 0.12
C SER A 853 24.03 7.62 1.50
N ASP A 854 25.26 7.54 2.01
CA ASP A 854 25.64 8.07 3.34
C ASP A 854 26.68 9.21 3.29
N GLY A 855 26.86 9.83 2.11
CA GLY A 855 27.75 10.96 1.89
C GLY A 855 29.10 10.62 1.25
N PHE A 856 29.69 11.60 0.57
CA PHE A 856 30.97 11.48 -0.13
C PHE A 856 32.15 11.18 0.82
N ASP A 857 32.03 11.54 2.09
CA ASP A 857 33.02 11.29 3.15
C ASP A 857 33.20 9.80 3.50
N LYS A 858 32.27 8.92 3.08
CA LYS A 858 32.40 7.47 3.25
C LYS A 858 33.36 6.81 2.27
N LEU A 859 33.73 7.51 1.19
CA LEU A 859 34.55 6.97 0.11
C LEU A 859 35.95 6.59 0.60
N GLY A 860 36.21 5.29 0.71
CA GLY A 860 37.46 4.73 1.25
C GLY A 860 37.44 4.38 2.74
N ASP A 861 36.32 4.54 3.46
CA ASP A 861 36.17 4.02 4.82
C ASP A 861 36.11 2.47 4.78
N PRO A 862 37.09 1.76 5.36
CA PRO A 862 37.14 0.29 5.32
C PRO A 862 36.13 -0.37 6.28
N THR A 863 35.38 0.41 7.05
CA THR A 863 34.32 -0.05 7.97
C THR A 863 32.91 0.21 7.44
N TYR A 864 32.77 1.04 6.39
CA TYR A 864 31.47 1.32 5.77
C TYR A 864 31.09 0.23 4.75
N ASN A 865 29.90 -0.35 4.95
CA ASN A 865 29.37 -1.47 4.17
C ASN A 865 28.11 -1.15 3.36
N GLY A 866 27.70 0.13 3.28
CA GLY A 866 26.51 0.58 2.54
C GLY A 866 26.68 0.73 1.03
N TYR A 867 27.80 0.26 0.47
CA TYR A 867 28.05 0.32 -0.97
C TYR A 867 27.19 -0.68 -1.75
N ILE A 868 26.49 -0.20 -2.78
CA ILE A 868 25.76 -1.01 -3.75
C ILE A 868 26.55 -1.06 -5.05
N TYR A 869 26.83 -2.27 -5.51
CA TYR A 869 27.58 -2.54 -6.73
C TYR A 869 26.64 -2.86 -7.90
N ARG A 870 26.98 -2.34 -9.08
CA ARG A 870 26.36 -2.64 -10.38
C ARG A 870 27.46 -2.82 -11.42
N GLN A 871 27.15 -3.45 -12.54
CA GLN A 871 28.04 -3.53 -13.70
C GLN A 871 27.34 -2.96 -14.92
N THR A 872 28.09 -2.35 -15.83
CA THR A 872 27.53 -1.96 -17.14
C THR A 872 27.09 -3.19 -17.90
N LYS A 873 25.84 -3.19 -18.37
CA LYS A 873 25.22 -4.32 -19.06
C LYS A 873 26.02 -4.74 -20.29
N GLU A 874 26.05 -6.05 -20.56
CA GLU A 874 26.72 -6.61 -21.73
C GLU A 874 26.10 -6.11 -23.04
N GLN A 875 24.80 -5.80 -23.06
CA GLN A 875 24.10 -5.28 -24.25
C GLN A 875 24.38 -3.79 -24.49
N SER A 876 23.90 -2.92 -23.60
CA SER A 876 23.88 -1.46 -23.79
C SER A 876 25.14 -0.73 -23.32
N GLY A 877 25.99 -1.34 -22.50
CA GLY A 877 27.12 -0.64 -21.86
C GLY A 877 26.70 0.35 -20.75
N TRP A 878 25.43 0.34 -20.33
CA TRP A 878 24.90 1.14 -19.22
C TRP A 878 24.66 0.31 -17.96
N ALA A 879 24.85 0.89 -16.79
CA ALA A 879 24.45 0.37 -15.49
C ALA A 879 23.34 1.25 -14.90
N ASN A 880 22.42 0.69 -14.12
CA ASN A 880 21.31 1.42 -13.53
C ASN A 880 21.02 1.09 -12.06
N ILE A 881 20.41 2.03 -11.35
CA ILE A 881 19.61 1.77 -10.14
C ILE A 881 18.26 2.47 -10.25
N ILE A 882 17.22 1.80 -9.77
CA ILE A 882 15.94 2.44 -9.44
C ILE A 882 16.16 3.25 -8.15
N THR A 883 15.76 4.52 -8.14
CA THR A 883 15.69 5.29 -6.89
C THR A 883 14.29 5.19 -6.32
N GLY A 884 14.18 4.93 -5.01
CA GLY A 884 12.88 4.74 -4.36
C GLY A 884 12.15 6.08 -4.16
N PRO A 885 10.83 6.07 -3.89
CA PRO A 885 10.08 7.30 -3.59
C PRO A 885 10.63 8.05 -2.36
N GLY A 886 11.25 7.34 -1.41
CA GLY A 886 11.99 7.92 -0.28
C GLY A 886 13.27 8.67 -0.64
N SER A 887 13.79 8.51 -1.86
CA SER A 887 14.95 9.26 -2.40
C SER A 887 14.55 10.65 -2.94
N SER A 888 13.45 11.24 -2.48
CA SER A 888 12.96 12.54 -2.93
C SER A 888 13.66 13.71 -2.21
N TYR A 889 14.10 14.73 -2.95
CA TYR A 889 14.63 16.00 -2.41
C TYR A 889 13.96 17.22 -3.08
N VAL A 890 14.16 18.41 -2.50
CA VAL A 890 13.54 19.67 -2.92
C VAL A 890 14.64 20.69 -3.28
N PRO A 891 14.98 20.85 -4.57
CA PRO A 891 16.05 21.77 -5.00
C PRO A 891 15.84 23.22 -4.52
N GLU A 892 14.60 23.69 -4.42
CA GLU A 892 14.21 25.03 -4.00
C GLU A 892 14.55 25.33 -2.52
N ARG A 893 14.92 24.30 -1.74
CA ARG A 893 15.43 24.44 -0.37
C ARG A 893 16.96 24.36 -0.27
N GLY A 894 17.66 24.13 -1.38
CA GLY A 894 19.11 23.96 -1.42
C GLY A 894 19.61 22.57 -0.96
N GLU A 895 18.71 21.59 -0.87
CA GLU A 895 19.03 20.21 -0.45
C GLU A 895 20.04 19.56 -1.42
N SER A 896 21.06 18.87 -0.89
CA SER A 896 22.13 18.19 -1.67
C SER A 896 22.82 17.10 -0.84
N GLY A 897 23.14 15.97 -1.47
CA GLY A 897 23.49 14.76 -0.74
C GLY A 897 22.22 14.07 -0.20
N PRO A 898 22.30 12.79 0.20
CA PRO A 898 23.54 12.11 0.60
C PRO A 898 24.13 11.14 -0.45
N TRP A 899 23.58 11.03 -1.66
CA TRP A 899 24.03 10.00 -2.61
C TRP A 899 25.25 10.37 -3.46
N CYS A 900 26.03 9.33 -3.79
CA CYS A 900 27.22 9.39 -4.63
C CYS A 900 27.25 8.20 -5.61
N TRP A 901 27.79 8.42 -6.81
CA TRP A 901 27.84 7.44 -7.89
C TRP A 901 29.14 7.60 -8.71
N ALA A 902 29.86 6.49 -8.94
CA ALA A 902 31.09 6.48 -9.76
C ALA A 902 31.52 5.06 -10.23
N PRO A 903 32.26 4.93 -11.34
CA PRO A 903 32.95 3.69 -11.70
C PRO A 903 34.12 3.39 -10.76
N THR A 904 34.47 2.10 -10.64
CA THR A 904 35.70 1.67 -9.96
C THR A 904 36.94 2.29 -10.60
N GLY A 905 37.79 2.92 -9.79
CA GLY A 905 38.98 3.65 -10.24
C GLY A 905 38.73 5.07 -10.78
N ALA A 906 37.54 5.65 -10.60
CA ALA A 906 37.24 7.01 -11.05
C ALA A 906 38.20 8.08 -10.47
N ALA A 907 38.51 9.11 -11.25
CA ALA A 907 39.05 10.36 -10.71
C ALA A 907 37.92 11.25 -10.17
N GLU A 908 36.80 11.35 -10.89
CA GLU A 908 35.68 12.20 -10.52
C GLU A 908 34.44 11.41 -10.10
N VAL A 909 33.75 11.88 -9.05
CA VAL A 909 32.56 11.23 -8.47
C VAL A 909 31.37 12.18 -8.56
N VAL A 910 30.21 11.72 -9.04
CA VAL A 910 28.99 12.54 -9.06
C VAL A 910 28.19 12.32 -7.78
N CYS A 911 27.76 13.42 -7.16
CA CYS A 911 26.95 13.43 -5.94
C CYS A 911 25.66 14.22 -6.17
N GLY A 912 24.55 13.79 -5.57
CA GLY A 912 23.23 14.41 -5.74
C GLY A 912 22.34 14.35 -4.50
N GLY A 913 21.24 15.11 -4.52
CA GLY A 913 20.26 15.15 -3.42
C GLY A 913 19.30 13.96 -3.40
N GLY A 914 18.90 13.48 -4.58
CA GLY A 914 17.86 12.49 -4.76
C GLY A 914 17.22 12.65 -6.14
N MET A 915 15.91 12.36 -6.24
CA MET A 915 15.04 12.77 -7.34
C MET A 915 14.21 14.01 -6.95
N PRO A 916 13.97 14.98 -7.86
CA PRO A 916 13.26 16.21 -7.50
C PRO A 916 11.79 15.92 -7.21
N SER A 917 11.30 16.25 -6.01
CA SER A 917 9.95 15.87 -5.59
C SER A 917 8.89 16.41 -6.58
N LYS A 918 7.95 15.54 -7.01
CA LYS A 918 6.90 15.80 -8.02
C LYS A 918 7.38 15.89 -9.48
N HIS A 919 8.65 15.58 -9.78
CA HIS A 919 9.15 15.53 -11.16
C HIS A 919 9.60 14.10 -11.50
N HIS A 920 8.92 13.50 -12.48
CA HIS A 920 9.32 12.25 -13.12
C HIS A 920 10.55 12.48 -13.99
N ILE A 921 11.72 12.10 -13.48
CA ILE A 921 13.04 12.36 -14.08
C ILE A 921 13.88 11.08 -13.98
N SER A 922 14.80 10.87 -14.91
CA SER A 922 15.98 10.02 -14.69
C SER A 922 17.26 10.80 -14.95
N MET A 923 18.36 10.46 -14.26
CA MET A 923 19.65 11.15 -14.37
C MET A 923 20.69 10.23 -14.99
N PHE A 924 21.47 10.75 -15.93
CA PHE A 924 22.46 10.01 -16.71
C PHE A 924 23.83 10.63 -16.51
N VAL A 925 24.85 9.82 -16.22
CA VAL A 925 26.24 10.25 -16.11
C VAL A 925 27.15 9.35 -16.94
N VAL A 926 27.93 9.95 -17.83
CA VAL A 926 28.91 9.25 -18.66
C VAL A 926 30.31 9.64 -18.24
N TRP A 927 31.11 8.67 -17.85
CA TRP A 927 32.55 8.83 -17.65
C TRP A 927 33.32 8.48 -18.92
N GLN A 928 34.51 9.05 -19.08
CA GLN A 928 35.49 8.62 -20.09
C GLN A 928 36.85 8.36 -19.42
N ALA A 929 37.48 7.25 -19.80
CA ALA A 929 38.85 6.93 -19.42
C ALA A 929 39.84 7.89 -20.10
N VAL A 930 40.81 8.38 -19.32
CA VAL A 930 41.97 9.16 -19.80
C VAL A 930 43.21 8.67 -19.08
N ARG A 931 44.41 8.97 -19.61
CA ARG A 931 45.64 8.67 -18.88
C ARG A 931 45.98 9.80 -17.93
N ARG A 932 46.64 9.47 -16.83
CA ARG A 932 47.09 10.42 -15.80
C ARG A 932 48.28 11.26 -16.26
N GLU A 933 49.03 10.77 -17.24
CA GLU A 933 50.05 11.54 -17.97
C GLU A 933 49.42 12.68 -18.79
N ASP A 934 48.25 12.47 -19.42
CA ASP A 934 47.50 13.49 -20.16
C ASP A 934 46.97 14.62 -19.24
N LEU A 935 46.87 14.35 -17.95
CA LEU A 935 46.52 15.30 -16.89
C LEU A 935 47.75 15.99 -16.25
N GLY A 936 48.95 15.73 -16.75
CA GLY A 936 50.20 16.32 -16.26
C GLY A 936 50.84 15.62 -15.05
N GLY A 937 50.38 14.42 -14.68
CA GLY A 937 51.03 13.58 -13.68
C GLY A 937 52.29 12.88 -14.23
N GLN A 938 53.22 12.50 -13.35
CA GLN A 938 54.28 11.55 -13.74
C GLN A 938 53.73 10.11 -13.74
N PRO A 939 54.04 9.30 -14.76
CA PRO A 939 53.55 7.91 -14.86
C PRO A 939 54.25 6.98 -13.86
N ALA A 940 53.51 6.00 -13.35
CA ALA A 940 54.08 4.91 -12.57
C ALA A 940 54.71 3.85 -13.50
N GLY A 941 55.79 3.22 -13.02
CA GLY A 941 56.58 2.30 -13.84
C GLY A 941 56.07 0.86 -13.84
N GLY A 942 55.15 0.50 -14.74
CA GLY A 942 55.07 -0.85 -15.31
C GLY A 942 53.72 -1.59 -15.26
N GLU A 943 53.28 -1.98 -16.46
CA GLU A 943 52.11 -2.81 -16.85
C GLU A 943 50.73 -2.30 -16.41
N ASP A 944 49.77 -2.31 -17.35
CA ASP A 944 48.39 -1.87 -17.10
C ASP A 944 47.75 -2.66 -15.95
N ARG A 945 47.34 -1.95 -14.91
CA ARG A 945 46.60 -2.50 -13.77
C ARG A 945 45.19 -1.95 -13.79
N ASP A 946 44.19 -2.83 -13.87
CA ASP A 946 42.82 -2.44 -13.53
C ASP A 946 42.71 -2.31 -12.00
N HIS A 947 42.01 -1.27 -11.56
CA HIS A 947 41.92 -0.87 -10.16
C HIS A 947 40.46 -0.93 -9.70
N SER A 948 40.05 -2.10 -9.24
CA SER A 948 38.84 -2.26 -8.44
C SER A 948 38.94 -1.49 -7.12
N ILE A 949 37.80 -1.04 -6.58
CA ILE A 949 37.76 -0.47 -5.23
C ILE A 949 37.85 -1.63 -4.25
N PHE A 950 39.05 -1.86 -3.70
CA PHE A 950 39.34 -2.97 -2.78
C PHE A 950 38.68 -2.76 -1.41
N LEU A 951 37.42 -3.18 -1.29
CA LEU A 951 36.80 -3.47 0.01
C LEU A 951 37.03 -4.95 0.38
N PRO A 952 37.28 -5.27 1.67
CA PRO A 952 37.62 -6.61 2.08
C PRO A 952 36.42 -7.56 2.07
N PHE A 953 36.39 -8.48 1.09
CA PHE A 953 35.50 -9.65 1.11
C PHE A 953 35.78 -10.52 2.35
N VAL A 954 34.73 -10.97 3.05
CA VAL A 954 34.83 -11.94 4.15
C VAL A 954 33.90 -13.12 3.89
N SER A 955 34.48 -14.26 3.53
CA SER A 955 33.77 -15.53 3.38
C SER A 955 34.24 -16.57 4.41
N ALA A 956 33.28 -17.11 5.17
CA ALA A 956 33.40 -18.29 6.03
C ALA A 956 34.45 -18.29 7.17
N SER A 957 34.21 -19.19 8.14
CA SER A 957 34.92 -19.33 9.43
C SER A 957 36.07 -20.37 9.36
N PRO A 958 36.91 -20.57 10.42
CA PRO A 958 37.48 -19.63 11.41
C PRO A 958 39.00 -19.86 11.72
N ALA A 959 39.54 -19.05 12.65
CA ALA A 959 40.73 -19.31 13.50
C ALA A 959 42.15 -18.92 12.91
N PRO A 960 43.25 -18.92 13.71
CA PRO A 960 43.54 -17.74 14.54
C PRO A 960 45.03 -17.24 14.63
N LEU A 961 45.18 -15.94 14.93
CA LEU A 961 46.27 -15.27 15.69
C LEU A 961 47.76 -15.46 15.31
N ARG A 962 48.47 -14.32 15.12
CA ARG A 962 49.52 -13.83 16.07
C ARG A 962 49.97 -12.39 15.78
N ALA A 963 50.76 -11.80 16.70
CA ALA A 963 51.07 -10.37 16.76
C ALA A 963 52.53 -10.08 17.22
N GLY A 964 52.92 -8.79 17.14
CA GLY A 964 54.19 -8.21 17.63
C GLY A 964 55.11 -7.69 16.51
N ASP A 965 55.96 -6.67 16.66
CA ASP A 965 56.20 -5.66 17.72
C ASP A 965 57.10 -4.55 17.10
N VAL A 966 57.17 -3.26 17.51
CA VAL A 966 56.38 -2.32 18.34
C VAL A 966 56.86 -0.88 17.97
N GLY A 967 56.08 0.19 18.19
CA GLY A 967 56.51 1.57 17.86
C GLY A 967 55.97 2.69 18.76
N THR A 968 54.65 2.90 18.74
CA THR A 968 53.89 3.74 19.67
C THR A 968 52.56 3.02 19.95
N THR A 969 52.04 3.09 21.18
CA THR A 969 50.80 2.36 21.51
C THR A 969 49.59 3.02 20.85
N PRO A 970 48.81 2.29 20.03
CA PRO A 970 47.58 2.82 19.43
C PRO A 970 46.61 3.36 20.49
N GLU A 971 46.56 2.76 21.68
CA GLU A 971 45.72 3.21 22.79
C GLU A 971 46.05 4.64 23.25
N ALA A 972 47.31 5.06 23.21
CA ALA A 972 47.70 6.41 23.64
C ALA A 972 47.26 7.48 22.63
N ALA A 973 47.43 7.21 21.33
CA ALA A 973 46.95 8.08 20.26
C ALA A 973 45.41 8.09 20.18
N ALA A 974 44.78 6.91 20.25
CA ALA A 974 43.34 6.77 20.24
C ALA A 974 42.67 7.40 21.47
N ALA A 975 43.23 7.29 22.68
CA ALA A 975 42.69 7.95 23.86
C ALA A 975 42.72 9.48 23.76
N ALA A 976 43.78 10.05 23.18
CA ALA A 976 43.84 11.48 22.89
C ALA A 976 42.77 11.89 21.86
N MET A 977 42.65 11.15 20.75
CA MET A 977 41.67 11.40 19.70
C MET A 977 40.22 11.26 20.21
N LEU A 978 39.91 10.20 20.96
CA LEU A 978 38.58 9.97 21.55
C LEU A 978 38.18 11.08 22.53
N ASN A 979 39.12 11.63 23.31
CA ASN A 979 38.81 12.74 24.20
C ASN A 979 38.44 14.02 23.40
N VAL A 980 39.14 14.31 22.29
CA VAL A 980 38.78 15.42 21.39
C VAL A 980 37.40 15.20 20.76
N VAL A 981 37.15 14.02 20.20
CA VAL A 981 35.87 13.67 19.57
C VAL A 981 34.71 13.71 20.58
N ARG A 982 34.90 13.19 21.79
CA ARG A 982 33.87 13.23 22.83
C ARG A 982 33.61 14.64 23.36
N SER A 983 34.63 15.46 23.60
CA SER A 983 34.41 16.87 23.98
C SER A 983 33.66 17.65 22.89
N ALA A 984 33.94 17.39 21.61
CA ALA A 984 33.18 17.98 20.50
C ALA A 984 31.71 17.49 20.46
N ALA A 985 31.46 16.21 20.74
CA ALA A 985 30.11 15.66 20.81
C ALA A 985 29.31 16.20 22.02
N TRP A 986 29.91 16.27 23.21
CA TRP A 986 29.27 16.79 24.42
C TRP A 986 28.97 18.30 24.30
N SER A 987 29.88 19.08 23.72
CA SER A 987 29.65 20.51 23.43
C SER A 987 28.45 20.73 22.49
N ARG A 988 28.26 19.87 21.47
CA ARG A 988 27.09 19.92 20.57
C ARG A 988 25.77 19.54 21.26
N LEU A 989 25.81 18.85 22.40
CA LEU A 989 24.66 18.53 23.25
C LEU A 989 24.44 19.56 24.37
N GLY A 990 25.22 20.64 24.43
CA GLY A 990 25.15 21.65 25.49
C GLY A 990 25.71 21.20 26.85
N ILE A 991 26.54 20.14 26.86
CA ILE A 991 27.16 19.59 28.07
C ILE A 991 28.65 19.95 28.10
N GLU A 992 29.04 20.81 29.04
CA GLU A 992 30.41 21.23 29.32
C GLU A 992 31.12 20.20 30.22
N PHE A 993 31.33 19.01 29.67
CA PHE A 993 32.00 17.94 30.40
C PHE A 993 33.51 18.16 30.49
N ASP A 994 34.04 18.38 31.70
CA ASP A 994 35.47 18.25 31.99
C ASP A 994 35.84 16.75 32.10
N PRO A 995 36.59 16.18 31.14
CA PRO A 995 37.00 14.79 31.22
C PRO A 995 37.99 14.52 32.36
N ASN A 996 38.61 15.53 32.96
CA ASN A 996 39.58 15.37 34.05
C ASN A 996 38.94 15.57 35.44
N SER A 997 37.63 15.82 35.53
CA SER A 997 36.95 16.00 36.79
C SER A 997 37.05 14.75 37.68
N ALA A 998 36.98 14.94 39.01
CA ALA A 998 37.04 13.83 39.96
C ALA A 998 35.85 12.86 39.78
N LEU A 999 34.67 13.38 39.43
CA LEU A 999 33.47 12.60 39.17
C LEU A 999 33.62 11.83 37.84
N ALA A 1000 34.08 12.48 36.78
CA ALA A 1000 34.38 11.86 35.48
C ALA A 1000 35.42 10.73 35.59
N THR A 1001 36.45 10.93 36.40
CA THR A 1001 37.51 9.94 36.65
C THR A 1001 36.99 8.75 37.44
N TYR A 1002 36.19 9.00 38.50
CA TYR A 1002 35.57 7.94 39.29
C TYR A 1002 34.55 7.14 38.47
N ALA A 1003 33.73 7.79 37.63
CA ALA A 1003 32.77 7.13 36.74
C ALA A 1003 33.45 6.13 35.80
N ARG A 1004 34.56 6.53 35.16
CA ARG A 1004 35.36 5.64 34.30
C ARG A 1004 35.97 4.47 35.08
N GLN A 1005 36.49 4.70 36.29
CA GLN A 1005 37.07 3.64 37.12
C GLN A 1005 36.05 2.61 37.60
N ASN A 1006 34.77 2.98 37.69
CA ASN A 1006 33.67 2.10 38.11
C ASN A 1006 32.78 1.65 36.93
N GLY A 1007 33.17 1.92 35.68
CA GLY A 1007 32.46 1.44 34.49
C GLY A 1007 31.10 2.11 34.21
N LEU A 1008 30.78 3.25 34.83
CA LEU A 1008 29.43 3.86 34.83
C LEU A 1008 29.03 4.54 33.50
N GLY A 1009 29.68 4.20 32.38
CA GLY A 1009 29.38 4.73 31.05
C GLY A 1009 29.63 6.24 30.87
N MET A 1010 28.90 6.84 29.92
CA MET A 1010 29.03 8.24 29.53
C MET A 1010 28.29 9.20 30.47
N PRO A 1011 28.73 10.47 30.62
CA PRO A 1011 27.93 11.51 31.28
C PRO A 1011 26.62 11.75 30.52
N VAL A 1012 25.54 11.95 31.27
CA VAL A 1012 24.21 12.33 30.76
C VAL A 1012 23.73 13.69 31.29
N THR A 1013 24.48 14.31 32.22
CA THR A 1013 24.22 15.68 32.68
C THR A 1013 25.50 16.53 32.69
N GLN A 1014 25.31 17.85 32.72
CA GLN A 1014 26.28 18.79 33.28
C GLN A 1014 26.69 18.39 34.71
N GLU A 1015 27.84 18.88 35.21
CA GLU A 1015 28.16 18.81 36.64
C GLU A 1015 27.56 20.03 37.36
N PHE A 1016 26.82 19.82 38.44
CA PHE A 1016 26.12 20.87 39.20
C PHE A 1016 26.29 20.71 40.72
N ARG A 1017 26.04 21.78 41.48
CA ARG A 1017 26.05 21.73 42.95
C ARG A 1017 24.66 21.41 43.51
N VAL A 1018 24.62 20.55 44.53
CA VAL A 1018 23.43 20.23 45.34
C VAL A 1018 23.82 20.39 46.80
N GLY A 1019 23.57 21.58 47.37
CA GLY A 1019 24.11 21.96 48.67
C GLY A 1019 25.64 21.90 48.69
N ASP A 1020 26.21 21.30 49.73
CA ASP A 1020 27.66 21.14 49.91
C ASP A 1020 28.28 20.00 49.07
N PHE A 1021 27.61 19.56 47.99
CA PHE A 1021 28.07 18.49 47.11
C PHE A 1021 28.11 18.94 45.64
N ARG A 1022 29.10 18.45 44.88
CA ARG A 1022 29.12 18.41 43.42
C ARG A 1022 28.51 17.10 42.94
N VAL A 1023 27.70 17.12 41.89
CA VAL A 1023 26.87 16.00 41.40
C VAL A 1023 26.86 15.97 39.87
N GLN A 1024 26.92 14.77 39.28
CA GLN A 1024 26.77 14.55 37.84
C GLN A 1024 26.20 13.16 37.54
N GLY A 1025 25.23 13.08 36.62
CA GLY A 1025 24.66 11.82 36.15
C GLY A 1025 25.48 11.18 35.02
N PHE A 1026 25.65 9.87 35.08
CA PHE A 1026 26.27 9.02 34.07
C PHE A 1026 25.34 7.84 33.72
N GLN A 1027 25.55 7.15 32.60
CA GLN A 1027 24.69 6.05 32.14
C GLN A 1027 24.48 4.93 33.17
N GLY A 1028 25.45 4.69 34.07
CA GLY A 1028 25.36 3.70 35.14
C GLY A 1028 25.04 4.25 36.54
N GLY A 1029 24.75 5.55 36.70
CA GLY A 1029 24.32 6.13 37.97
C GLY A 1029 24.69 7.61 38.19
N ILE A 1030 24.24 8.17 39.31
CA ILE A 1030 24.60 9.50 39.77
C ILE A 1030 25.90 9.43 40.58
N VAL A 1031 26.93 10.17 40.16
CA VAL A 1031 28.20 10.33 40.88
C VAL A 1031 28.19 11.67 41.63
N PHE A 1032 28.68 11.68 42.87
CA PHE A 1032 28.68 12.88 43.71
C PHE A 1032 29.86 12.90 44.70
N ALA A 1033 30.26 14.10 45.13
CA ALA A 1033 31.36 14.30 46.06
C ALA A 1033 31.24 15.64 46.84
N PRO A 1034 31.83 15.76 48.05
CA PRO A 1034 31.80 17.01 48.82
C PRO A 1034 32.47 18.19 48.08
N ALA A 1035 31.85 19.37 48.12
CA ALA A 1035 32.28 20.57 47.42
C ALA A 1035 33.32 21.40 48.21
N VAL A 1036 34.43 20.79 48.59
CA VAL A 1036 35.53 21.48 49.27
C VAL A 1036 36.43 22.20 48.25
N GLU A 1037 36.70 23.49 48.48
CA GLU A 1037 37.50 24.32 47.55
C GLU A 1037 38.99 24.25 47.89
N GLY A 1038 39.75 23.50 47.08
CA GLY A 1038 41.20 23.37 47.15
C GLY A 1038 41.74 22.44 46.05
N GLU A 1039 42.83 22.84 45.39
CA GLU A 1039 43.38 22.12 44.23
C GLU A 1039 44.14 20.84 44.62
N GLY A 1040 43.42 19.72 44.78
CA GLY A 1040 44.06 18.40 44.94
C GLY A 1040 43.15 17.30 45.43
N MET A 1041 42.68 16.43 44.51
CA MET A 1041 41.87 15.22 44.76
C MET A 1041 40.66 15.40 45.69
N VAL A 1042 39.46 15.54 45.11
CA VAL A 1042 38.20 15.49 45.87
C VAL A 1042 38.07 14.13 46.56
N GLN A 1043 38.25 14.07 47.88
CA GLN A 1043 38.09 12.84 48.64
C GLN A 1043 36.62 12.55 48.95
N GLY A 1044 36.25 11.26 48.95
CA GLY A 1044 34.89 10.83 49.26
C GLY A 1044 33.91 10.85 48.09
N VAL A 1045 34.39 10.84 46.84
CA VAL A 1045 33.54 10.58 45.67
C VAL A 1045 32.82 9.23 45.83
N ARG A 1046 31.51 9.21 45.54
CA ARG A 1046 30.66 8.02 45.55
C ARG A 1046 29.75 8.04 44.33
N HIS A 1047 29.14 6.89 44.03
CA HIS A 1047 27.98 6.84 43.14
C HIS A 1047 26.79 6.19 43.84
N ILE A 1048 25.61 6.51 43.34
CA ILE A 1048 24.38 5.75 43.49
C ILE A 1048 24.07 5.22 42.07
N PRO A 1049 24.04 3.90 41.83
CA PRO A 1049 23.51 3.38 40.56
C PRO A 1049 22.05 3.79 40.40
N TRP A 1050 21.56 3.82 39.16
CA TRP A 1050 20.14 4.10 38.88
C TRP A 1050 19.21 3.07 39.56
#